data_AF-A0AAW0D529-F1
#
_entry.id   AF-A0AAW0D529-F1
#
_cell.length_a   1.000
_cell.length_b   1.000
_cell.length_c   1.000
_cell.angle_alpha   90.00
_cell.angle_beta   90.00
_cell.angle_gamma   90.00
#
_symmetry.space_group_name_H-M   'P 1'
#
loop_
_entity.id
_entity.type
_entity.pdbx_description
1 polymer ?
#
loop_
_entity_poly.entity_id
_entity_poly.type
_entity_poly.pdbx_seq_one_letter_code
_entity_poly.pdbx_strand_id
1 'polypeptide(L)'
;MQASNADMDMQRLYDIAWIQKDRAKLYTPIPNTQQEALKCAFSFTPGQPKEVVIRREYHPALQDAISFFHGVIRFNTTYTDEDKEWGMLTDSNAAAATHEEKTDDESKMVVDSDKAEEDKLLQIDWQTEKTIHLAKQVFIVTGSPGIGKTLWLYFVLVERLLRNLPTYFQTEPDVVSFWSENGVSQLATASLSSKMSSNIWYLVDSNPKVIDPPWDVQLSESRIVVAASRRKFRFKWLEKLGMSYYKWIMKPTSLPELVIMNPYQKVQITMEQLYAFAELFGTCARQVYQHAADLETYREELAGNLKDMTFDDLGTLVEGSRQEQSDKESISHWIVGVYPGPTRKEPYVAIYTSEILELVQHRFASEWDQRVWELFDALRQEPYTRAPAGRILENRLHETLAGGGTWEGTEMTARPGGRKNTYFTDNVLGRRRVWLSLGPGAKISTSEPPKVGRTVLPVYRFRSGELKGKLPTGYYRPFSQTHPTFDSFVLDVEQQTVVVIQSAMSMEHDVKPKGLQILEEKWQKSGYRICFVIITDNRDETKTVDIPILKTYEHVVKEKVHICMSKKDLFPVSDSKWQLMPRLERMEAAVGLQNATIQSQSSNIQAQNNRLQALSDNTQAQNDRLQTLSNKIQAQNDRLQALSNSGQAQNDKLNLVEQSFRKMDLQTSEIYTLLIGKQVAEDLIERGIDILCKLFKKTFPTSKRLHDISSLVLNVLVCNLYRSSGCPLIPSASLPEVANNDHKERLKRCIKKGSINMRRLESCDHEILNQLNQTLRQHDPNDHVLKTAVALWIININAGQKQNRTVYQEHVVSFLTYHRSKGNLTLEAGREAARMALERWPEFDREVFASFLE
;
A
#
# COMPACT_ATOMS: atom_id res chain seq x y z
N MET A 1 -38.08 9.76 -16.10
CA MET A 1 -36.94 10.34 -15.36
C MET A 1 -36.18 9.18 -14.76
N GLN A 2 -35.00 8.86 -15.29
CA GLN A 2 -34.12 7.87 -14.67
C GLN A 2 -33.44 8.57 -13.48
N ALA A 3 -33.64 8.04 -12.27
CA ALA A 3 -32.88 8.49 -11.11
C ALA A 3 -31.39 8.35 -11.41
N SER A 4 -30.57 9.32 -11.01
CA SER A 4 -29.13 9.21 -11.22
C SER A 4 -28.59 8.04 -10.40
N ASN A 5 -27.46 7.44 -10.80
CA ASN A 5 -26.83 6.37 -10.00
C ASN A 5 -26.53 6.83 -8.56
N ALA A 6 -26.23 8.12 -8.37
CA ALA A 6 -26.01 8.71 -7.05
C ALA A 6 -27.28 8.69 -6.18
N ASP A 7 -28.46 8.92 -6.76
CA ASP A 7 -29.73 8.85 -6.03
C ASP A 7 -30.03 7.43 -5.57
N MET A 8 -29.75 6.43 -6.42
CA MET A 8 -29.90 5.01 -6.05
C MET A 8 -28.94 4.61 -4.92
N ASP A 9 -27.69 5.07 -4.98
CA ASP A 9 -26.69 4.81 -3.96
C ASP A 9 -27.10 5.43 -2.61
N MET A 10 -27.53 6.70 -2.60
CA MET A 10 -28.00 7.35 -1.37
C MET A 10 -29.25 6.66 -0.79
N GLN A 11 -30.21 6.29 -1.63
CA GLN A 11 -31.41 5.58 -1.17
C GLN A 11 -31.04 4.21 -0.57
N ARG A 12 -30.10 3.49 -1.19
CA ARG A 12 -29.63 2.21 -0.67
C ARG A 12 -28.91 2.36 0.68
N LEU A 13 -28.12 3.44 0.87
CA LEU A 13 -27.54 3.73 2.18
C LEU A 13 -28.64 4.01 3.22
N TYR A 14 -29.66 4.79 2.84
CA TYR A 14 -30.81 5.06 3.70
C TYR A 14 -31.51 3.75 4.11
N ASP A 15 -31.78 2.87 3.15
CA ASP A 15 -32.47 1.60 3.41
C ASP A 15 -31.67 0.69 4.36
N ILE A 16 -30.34 0.65 4.24
CA ILE A 16 -29.50 -0.19 5.10
C ILE A 16 -29.29 0.46 6.48
N ALA A 17 -28.93 1.74 6.52
CA ALA A 17 -28.56 2.42 7.76
C ALA A 17 -29.77 2.87 8.57
N TRP A 18 -30.77 3.50 7.94
CA TRP A 18 -31.93 4.06 8.63
C TRP A 18 -33.05 3.02 8.82
N ILE A 19 -33.46 2.34 7.75
CA ILE A 19 -34.61 1.42 7.79
C ILE A 19 -34.23 0.09 8.44
N GLN A 20 -33.15 -0.55 7.95
CA GLN A 20 -32.72 -1.86 8.46
C GLN A 20 -31.88 -1.78 9.73
N LYS A 21 -31.19 -0.66 9.98
CA LYS A 21 -30.20 -0.47 11.06
C LYS A 21 -29.14 -1.57 11.09
N ASP A 22 -28.77 -2.07 9.91
CA ASP A 22 -27.90 -3.23 9.79
C ASP A 22 -26.42 -2.78 9.74
N ARG A 23 -25.84 -2.56 10.93
CA ARG A 23 -24.42 -2.17 11.08
C ARG A 23 -23.49 -3.18 10.40
N ALA A 24 -23.78 -4.48 10.49
CA ALA A 24 -22.94 -5.53 9.90
C ALA A 24 -22.92 -5.51 8.36
N LYS A 25 -23.97 -4.97 7.72
CA LYS A 25 -23.95 -4.70 6.27
C LYS A 25 -23.14 -3.46 5.90
N LEU A 26 -22.95 -2.51 6.82
CA LEU A 26 -22.24 -1.26 6.57
C LEU A 26 -20.76 -1.35 6.94
N TYR A 27 -20.40 -2.15 7.93
CA TYR A 27 -19.02 -2.27 8.41
C TYR A 27 -18.49 -3.69 8.16
N THR A 28 -17.22 -3.77 7.74
CA THR A 28 -16.45 -5.02 7.68
C THR A 28 -15.38 -4.96 8.77
N PRO A 29 -15.30 -5.93 9.70
CA PRO A 29 -14.14 -6.00 10.58
C PRO A 29 -12.88 -6.29 9.73
N ILE A 30 -11.80 -5.56 9.97
CA ILE A 30 -10.54 -5.78 9.26
C ILE A 30 -9.77 -6.89 9.98
N PRO A 31 -9.45 -8.01 9.30
CA PRO A 31 -8.79 -9.15 9.95
C PRO A 31 -7.50 -8.75 10.67
N ASN A 32 -7.28 -9.31 11.86
CA ASN A 32 -6.10 -9.09 12.70
C ASN A 32 -5.90 -7.64 13.19
N THR A 33 -6.95 -6.82 13.14
CA THR A 33 -6.94 -5.46 13.70
C THR A 33 -8.22 -5.22 14.49
N GLN A 34 -8.24 -4.19 15.33
CA GLN A 34 -9.46 -3.70 15.97
C GLN A 34 -10.22 -2.69 15.09
N GLN A 35 -9.73 -2.42 13.88
CA GLN A 35 -10.35 -1.44 12.99
C GLN A 35 -11.43 -2.08 12.13
N GLU A 36 -12.42 -1.26 11.78
CA GLU A 36 -13.47 -1.61 10.83
C GLU A 36 -13.26 -0.84 9.53
N ALA A 37 -13.73 -1.39 8.42
CA ALA A 37 -13.88 -0.68 7.17
C ALA A 37 -15.36 -0.41 6.92
N LEU A 38 -15.73 0.85 6.74
CA LEU A 38 -17.03 1.23 6.24
C LEU A 38 -17.13 0.85 4.76
N LYS A 39 -18.06 -0.03 4.42
CA LYS A 39 -18.40 -0.35 3.03
C LYS A 39 -19.03 0.88 2.39
N CYS A 40 -18.21 1.65 1.70
CA CYS A 40 -18.63 2.69 0.78
C CYS A 40 -19.20 2.04 -0.49
N ALA A 41 -20.28 1.27 -0.34
CA ALA A 41 -21.05 0.72 -1.45
C ALA A 41 -21.77 1.82 -2.28
N PHE A 42 -21.48 3.10 -2.00
CA PHE A 42 -22.16 4.28 -2.47
C PHE A 42 -21.10 5.24 -3.01
N SER A 43 -21.07 5.41 -4.32
CA SER A 43 -20.17 6.36 -4.97
C SER A 43 -20.72 7.77 -4.81
N PHE A 44 -20.50 8.40 -3.65
CA PHE A 44 -20.89 9.81 -3.47
C PHE A 44 -20.20 10.71 -4.49
N THR A 45 -18.98 10.33 -4.89
CA THR A 45 -18.30 10.90 -6.05
C THR A 45 -17.62 9.79 -6.88
N PRO A 46 -17.52 9.94 -8.20
CA PRO A 46 -16.80 9.01 -9.06
C PRO A 46 -15.36 8.81 -8.59
N GLY A 47 -14.95 7.55 -8.39
CA GLY A 47 -13.59 7.21 -8.03
C GLY A 47 -13.29 7.19 -6.53
N GLN A 48 -14.29 7.25 -5.65
CA GLN A 48 -14.10 6.92 -4.23
C GLN A 48 -13.74 5.43 -4.03
N PRO A 49 -13.00 5.11 -2.94
CA PRO A 49 -12.70 3.71 -2.60
C PRO A 49 -14.00 2.97 -2.23
N LYS A 50 -14.06 1.68 -2.56
CA LYS A 50 -15.23 0.82 -2.24
C LYS A 50 -15.42 0.63 -0.74
N GLU A 51 -14.34 0.71 0.01
CA GLU A 51 -14.35 0.59 1.47
C GLU A 51 -13.44 1.67 2.06
N VAL A 52 -13.82 2.19 3.22
CA VAL A 52 -13.15 3.26 3.94
C VAL A 52 -12.77 2.74 5.29
N VAL A 53 -11.47 2.58 5.53
CA VAL A 53 -10.96 2.22 6.86
C VAL A 53 -11.34 3.31 7.85
N ILE A 54 -12.02 2.91 8.93
CA ILE A 54 -12.34 3.77 10.06
C ILE A 54 -11.07 3.96 10.87
N ARG A 55 -10.48 5.15 10.74
CA ARG A 55 -9.27 5.52 11.48
C ARG A 55 -9.59 5.61 12.96
N ARG A 56 -8.55 5.41 13.79
CA ARG A 56 -8.66 5.53 15.25
C ARG A 56 -9.18 6.89 15.69
N GLU A 57 -8.89 7.93 14.92
CA GLU A 57 -9.29 9.31 15.19
C GLU A 57 -10.79 9.59 15.00
N TYR A 58 -11.54 8.70 14.33
CA TYR A 58 -12.93 8.99 13.96
C TYR A 58 -13.89 8.92 15.14
N HIS A 59 -13.74 7.89 15.97
CA HIS A 59 -14.56 7.71 17.17
C HIS A 59 -14.36 8.83 18.20
N PRO A 60 -13.11 9.19 18.60
CA PRO A 60 -12.87 10.31 19.51
C PRO A 60 -13.40 11.65 18.98
N ALA A 61 -13.20 11.94 17.69
CA ALA A 61 -13.71 13.16 17.07
C ALA A 61 -15.24 13.23 17.11
N LEU A 62 -15.92 12.11 16.87
CA LEU A 62 -17.38 12.05 16.93
C LEU A 62 -17.88 12.20 18.38
N GLN A 63 -17.25 11.53 19.34
CA GLN A 63 -17.60 11.65 20.76
C GLN A 63 -17.44 13.09 21.26
N ASP A 64 -16.36 13.77 20.86
CA ASP A 64 -16.14 15.18 21.19
C ASP A 64 -17.16 16.09 20.49
N ALA A 65 -17.51 15.82 19.23
CA ALA A 65 -18.57 16.57 18.55
C ALA A 65 -19.90 16.46 19.32
N ILE A 66 -20.28 15.25 19.73
CA ILE A 66 -21.48 15.02 20.53
C ILE A 66 -21.39 15.78 21.87
N SER A 67 -20.28 15.64 22.59
CA SER A 67 -20.09 16.27 23.90
C SER A 67 -20.17 17.80 23.79
N PHE A 68 -19.55 18.38 22.76
CA PHE A 68 -19.57 19.81 22.48
C PHE A 68 -21.01 20.31 22.30
N PHE A 69 -21.81 19.60 21.52
CA PHE A 69 -23.22 19.94 21.28
C PHE A 69 -24.15 19.72 22.48
N HIS A 70 -23.68 19.01 23.51
CA HIS A 70 -24.35 18.89 24.81
C HIS A 70 -23.83 19.91 25.85
N GLY A 71 -23.03 20.89 25.41
CA GLY A 71 -22.52 21.95 26.29
C GLY A 71 -21.29 21.58 27.11
N VAL A 72 -20.66 20.43 26.83
CA VAL A 72 -19.40 20.06 27.47
C VAL A 72 -18.27 20.89 26.88
N ILE A 73 -17.56 21.64 27.74
CA ILE A 73 -16.48 22.55 27.33
C ILE A 73 -15.11 21.87 27.38
N ARG A 74 -14.95 20.82 28.21
CA ARG A 74 -13.71 20.07 28.39
C ARG A 74 -13.85 18.66 27.83
N PHE A 75 -12.99 18.32 26.89
CA PHE A 75 -13.00 17.03 26.21
C PHE A 75 -12.02 16.08 26.88
N ASN A 76 -12.39 14.81 26.96
CA ASN A 76 -11.55 13.77 27.56
C ASN A 76 -10.46 13.28 26.62
N THR A 77 -10.50 13.66 25.34
CA THR A 77 -9.47 13.38 24.34
C THR A 77 -8.23 14.21 24.62
N THR A 78 -7.53 13.84 25.68
CA THR A 78 -6.20 14.34 25.99
C THR A 78 -5.17 13.66 25.10
N TYR A 79 -4.03 14.33 24.96
CA TYR A 79 -2.80 13.75 24.43
C TYR A 79 -2.50 12.43 25.16
N THR A 80 -2.52 11.29 24.47
CA THR A 80 -2.21 9.98 25.06
C THR A 80 -0.70 9.79 25.19
N ASP A 81 -0.22 8.82 25.96
CA ASP A 81 1.22 8.52 26.00
C ASP A 81 1.73 8.00 24.64
N GLU A 82 0.89 7.35 23.84
CA GLU A 82 1.19 7.03 22.43
C GLU A 82 1.42 8.30 21.58
N ASP A 83 0.81 9.43 21.95
CA ASP A 83 1.07 10.69 21.27
C ASP A 83 2.47 11.23 21.59
N LYS A 84 3.04 10.85 22.75
CA LYS A 84 4.46 11.13 23.03
C LYS A 84 5.36 10.28 22.14
N GLU A 85 5.00 9.01 21.92
CA GLU A 85 5.71 8.13 20.98
C GLU A 85 5.63 8.64 19.54
N TRP A 86 4.50 9.23 19.14
CA TRP A 86 4.36 9.89 17.84
C TRP A 86 5.31 11.06 17.63
N GLY A 87 5.50 11.90 18.66
CA GLY A 87 6.53 12.94 18.64
C GLY A 87 7.94 12.37 18.53
N MET A 88 8.15 11.13 18.96
CA MET A 88 9.40 10.39 18.78
C MET A 88 9.48 9.62 17.45
N LEU A 89 8.38 9.29 16.79
CA LEU A 89 8.37 8.55 15.51
C LEU A 89 8.91 9.38 14.34
N THR A 90 8.91 10.73 14.43
CA THR A 90 9.70 11.55 13.49
C THR A 90 11.20 11.31 13.65
N ASP A 91 11.66 10.79 14.80
CA ASP A 91 12.98 10.19 14.97
C ASP A 91 12.85 8.67 14.75
N SER A 92 12.93 8.28 13.48
CA SER A 92 12.54 7.01 12.86
C SER A 92 13.03 5.69 13.48
N ASN A 93 13.75 5.68 14.61
CA ASN A 93 14.32 4.47 15.21
C ASN A 93 14.00 4.23 16.70
N ALA A 94 13.24 5.09 17.38
CA ALA A 94 12.85 4.78 18.77
C ALA A 94 11.94 3.55 18.85
N ALA A 95 11.01 3.38 17.90
CA ALA A 95 10.02 2.30 17.90
C ALA A 95 10.58 0.92 17.50
N ALA A 96 11.62 0.86 16.66
CA ALA A 96 12.19 -0.42 16.22
C ALA A 96 13.08 -1.07 17.30
N ALA A 97 13.63 -0.30 18.23
CA ALA A 97 14.53 -0.79 19.28
C ALA A 97 13.82 -1.18 20.59
N THR A 98 12.55 -0.80 20.77
CA THR A 98 11.76 -1.09 21.98
C THR A 98 10.81 -2.28 21.84
N HIS A 99 10.69 -2.86 20.64
CA HIS A 99 9.84 -4.03 20.40
C HIS A 99 10.51 -5.38 20.68
N GLU A 100 11.82 -5.41 20.95
CA GLU A 100 12.45 -6.58 21.55
C GLU A 100 12.19 -6.52 23.06
N GLU A 101 11.37 -7.45 23.57
CA GLU A 101 11.12 -7.72 25.01
C GLU A 101 9.96 -6.97 25.73
N LYS A 102 8.81 -6.76 25.06
CA LYS A 102 7.53 -6.56 25.78
C LYS A 102 6.77 -7.88 25.90
N THR A 103 6.49 -8.28 27.13
CA THR A 103 5.81 -9.53 27.51
C THR A 103 4.33 -9.56 27.07
N ASP A 104 3.82 -10.75 26.75
CA ASP A 104 2.45 -11.04 26.25
C ASP A 104 1.27 -10.47 27.08
N ASP A 105 1.51 -9.98 28.31
CA ASP A 105 0.47 -9.40 29.18
C ASP A 105 0.03 -7.97 28.79
N GLU A 106 0.90 -7.12 28.20
CA GLU A 106 0.48 -5.78 27.75
C GLU A 106 -0.46 -5.85 26.54
N SER A 107 -0.25 -6.82 25.66
CA SER A 107 -1.08 -7.06 24.47
C SER A 107 -2.53 -7.44 24.83
N LYS A 108 -2.76 -8.05 26.00
CA LYS A 108 -4.11 -8.38 26.47
C LYS A 108 -4.88 -7.19 27.06
N MET A 109 -4.22 -6.27 27.77
CA MET A 109 -4.91 -5.11 28.35
C MET A 109 -5.44 -4.14 27.28
N VAL A 110 -4.77 -4.03 26.13
CA VAL A 110 -5.22 -3.17 25.02
C VAL A 110 -6.42 -3.77 24.27
N VAL A 111 -6.57 -5.10 24.28
CA VAL A 111 -7.71 -5.76 23.60
C VAL A 111 -9.03 -5.51 24.32
N ASP A 112 -9.01 -5.41 25.65
CA ASP A 112 -10.21 -5.21 26.46
C ASP A 112 -10.68 -3.73 26.52
N SER A 113 -9.81 -2.74 26.28
CA SER A 113 -10.21 -1.32 26.34
C SER A 113 -11.10 -0.88 25.18
N ASP A 114 -10.89 -1.44 23.99
CA ASP A 114 -11.46 -0.87 22.76
C ASP A 114 -12.84 -1.42 22.43
N LYS A 115 -13.10 -2.69 22.77
CA LYS A 115 -14.46 -3.23 22.75
C LYS A 115 -15.38 -2.49 23.73
N ALA A 116 -14.82 -2.04 24.86
CA ALA A 116 -15.52 -1.18 25.79
C ALA A 116 -15.74 0.25 25.25
N GLU A 117 -14.92 0.75 24.32
CA GLU A 117 -15.19 2.03 23.64
C GLU A 117 -16.33 1.94 22.62
N GLU A 118 -16.42 0.85 21.87
CA GLU A 118 -17.53 0.61 20.94
C GLU A 118 -18.88 0.52 21.68
N ASP A 119 -18.91 -0.25 22.79
CA ASP A 119 -20.08 -0.33 23.67
C ASP A 119 -20.43 1.03 24.30
N LYS A 120 -19.43 1.88 24.60
CA LYS A 120 -19.65 3.25 25.09
C LYS A 120 -20.30 4.13 24.02
N LEU A 121 -19.91 4.05 22.76
CA LEU A 121 -20.52 4.86 21.67
C LEU A 121 -21.99 4.52 21.41
N LEU A 122 -22.37 3.26 21.64
CA LEU A 122 -23.77 2.84 21.62
C LEU A 122 -24.57 3.40 22.82
N GLN A 123 -23.88 3.67 23.93
CA GLN A 123 -24.47 4.24 25.15
C GLN A 123 -24.47 5.77 25.21
N ILE A 124 -23.73 6.46 24.33
CA ILE A 124 -23.77 7.93 24.28
C ILE A 124 -25.20 8.35 23.94
N ASP A 125 -25.79 9.16 24.82
CA ASP A 125 -27.09 9.77 24.55
C ASP A 125 -26.92 10.88 23.49
N TRP A 126 -27.47 10.63 22.30
CA TRP A 126 -27.48 11.59 21.20
C TRP A 126 -28.64 12.59 21.30
N GLN A 127 -29.60 12.32 22.18
CA GLN A 127 -30.91 12.96 22.23
C GLN A 127 -31.16 13.74 23.52
N THR A 128 -30.15 13.98 24.38
CA THR A 128 -30.42 14.66 25.65
C THR A 128 -30.88 16.11 25.40
N GLU A 129 -32.20 16.29 25.39
CA GLU A 129 -32.97 17.53 25.24
C GLU A 129 -32.87 18.44 26.47
N LYS A 130 -31.78 18.34 27.25
CA LYS A 130 -31.48 19.40 28.22
C LYS A 130 -31.13 20.63 27.41
N THR A 131 -32.19 21.37 27.12
CA THR A 131 -32.27 22.57 26.31
C THR A 131 -31.59 23.68 27.08
N ILE A 132 -30.27 23.56 27.24
CA ILE A 132 -29.46 24.72 27.51
C ILE A 132 -29.57 25.50 26.20
N HIS A 133 -30.19 26.68 26.25
CA HIS A 133 -30.21 27.65 25.14
C HIS A 133 -28.79 28.15 24.87
N LEU A 134 -27.91 27.24 24.47
CA LEU A 134 -26.54 27.54 24.11
C LEU A 134 -26.58 28.31 22.80
N ALA A 135 -25.80 29.38 22.76
CA ALA A 135 -25.48 30.09 21.53
C ALA A 135 -25.05 29.09 20.45
N LYS A 136 -25.34 29.42 19.18
CA LYS A 136 -24.99 28.60 18.01
C LYS A 136 -23.59 27.98 18.15
N GLN A 137 -23.52 26.69 17.87
CA GLN A 137 -22.34 25.86 18.07
C GLN A 137 -21.86 25.30 16.73
N VAL A 138 -20.58 25.48 16.43
CA VAL A 138 -19.93 24.90 15.25
C VAL A 138 -18.79 23.98 15.68
N PHE A 139 -18.80 22.74 15.22
CA PHE A 139 -17.70 21.79 15.45
C PHE A 139 -16.90 21.61 14.16
N ILE A 140 -15.59 21.84 14.22
CA ILE A 140 -14.73 21.88 13.03
C ILE A 140 -13.65 20.81 13.18
N VAL A 141 -13.64 19.83 12.27
CA VAL A 141 -12.52 18.90 12.12
C VAL A 141 -11.56 19.43 11.07
N THR A 142 -10.31 19.63 11.46
CA THR A 142 -9.24 20.14 10.58
C THR A 142 -7.92 19.40 10.79
N GLY A 143 -6.92 19.67 9.96
CA GLY A 143 -5.62 18.98 9.96
C GLY A 143 -5.03 18.87 8.56
N SER A 144 -3.91 18.15 8.40
CA SER A 144 -3.19 17.99 7.13
C SER A 144 -4.10 17.50 5.99
N PRO A 145 -3.89 17.93 4.73
CA PRO A 145 -4.56 17.34 3.57
C PRO A 145 -4.38 15.82 3.51
N GLY A 146 -5.41 15.11 3.03
CA GLY A 146 -5.35 13.66 2.85
C GLY A 146 -5.58 12.78 4.09
N ILE A 147 -5.70 13.35 5.29
CA ILE A 147 -5.86 12.57 6.54
C ILE A 147 -7.26 11.94 6.74
N GLY A 148 -8.18 12.05 5.79
CA GLY A 148 -9.52 11.44 5.91
C GLY A 148 -10.60 12.29 6.59
N LYS A 149 -10.48 13.63 6.63
CA LYS A 149 -11.53 14.50 7.21
C LYS A 149 -12.90 14.34 6.55
N THR A 150 -12.94 14.29 5.22
CA THR A 150 -14.18 14.05 4.46
C THR A 150 -14.72 12.63 4.73
N LEU A 151 -13.82 11.65 4.86
CA LEU A 151 -14.15 10.27 5.23
C LEU A 151 -14.77 10.18 6.64
N TRP A 152 -14.30 10.99 7.57
CA TRP A 152 -14.91 11.14 8.88
C TRP A 152 -16.35 11.67 8.82
N LEU A 153 -16.68 12.61 7.93
CA LEU A 153 -18.07 13.06 7.77
C LEU A 153 -19.00 11.96 7.29
N TYR A 154 -18.54 11.09 6.38
CA TYR A 154 -19.32 9.91 5.97
C TYR A 154 -19.55 8.95 7.14
N PHE A 155 -18.52 8.72 7.95
CA PHE A 155 -18.65 7.96 9.18
C PHE A 155 -19.70 8.58 10.13
N VAL A 156 -19.63 9.90 10.37
CA VAL A 156 -20.62 10.62 11.20
C VAL A 156 -22.03 10.51 10.62
N LEU A 157 -22.18 10.64 9.30
CA LEU A 157 -23.48 10.48 8.63
C LEU A 157 -24.04 9.08 8.92
N VAL A 158 -23.28 8.02 8.67
CA VAL A 158 -23.71 6.63 8.89
C VAL A 158 -24.10 6.38 10.34
N GLU A 159 -23.28 6.83 11.30
CA GLU A 159 -23.58 6.68 12.72
C GLU A 159 -24.88 7.37 13.14
N ARG A 160 -25.18 8.52 12.54
CA ARG A 160 -26.44 9.24 12.78
C ARG A 160 -27.64 8.54 12.15
N LEU A 161 -27.49 8.03 10.93
CA LEU A 161 -28.57 7.30 10.24
C LEU A 161 -28.94 6.02 10.98
N LEU A 162 -27.96 5.27 11.49
CA LEU A 162 -28.18 4.08 12.32
C LEU A 162 -29.04 4.36 13.58
N ARG A 163 -29.04 5.61 14.03
CA ARG A 163 -29.79 6.09 15.20
C ARG A 163 -31.06 6.86 14.84
N ASN A 164 -31.48 6.84 13.57
CA ASN A 164 -32.63 7.58 13.04
C ASN A 164 -32.57 9.09 13.34
N LEU A 165 -31.37 9.67 13.30
CA LEU A 165 -31.20 11.09 13.57
C LEU A 165 -31.19 11.89 12.26
N PRO A 166 -32.14 12.82 12.06
CA PRO A 166 -32.19 13.61 10.83
C PRO A 166 -30.89 14.40 10.65
N THR A 167 -30.42 14.45 9.40
CA THR A 167 -29.09 14.97 9.07
C THR A 167 -29.10 15.64 7.71
N TYR A 168 -28.54 16.84 7.64
CA TYR A 168 -28.18 17.48 6.36
C TYR A 168 -26.71 17.16 6.05
N PHE A 169 -26.41 16.88 4.78
CA PHE A 169 -25.05 16.61 4.35
C PHE A 169 -24.77 17.26 3.00
N GLN A 170 -23.71 18.07 2.95
CA GLN A 170 -23.30 18.85 1.80
C GLN A 170 -21.83 18.58 1.43
N THR A 171 -21.62 18.18 0.17
CA THR A 171 -20.30 17.96 -0.44
C THR A 171 -20.10 18.73 -1.75
N GLU A 172 -21.20 19.16 -2.38
CA GLU A 172 -21.22 19.93 -3.62
C GLU A 172 -21.91 21.30 -3.38
N PRO A 173 -21.61 22.32 -4.19
CA PRO A 173 -22.28 23.60 -4.10
C PRO A 173 -23.76 23.43 -4.48
N ASP A 174 -24.60 24.26 -3.87
CA ASP A 174 -26.04 24.39 -4.17
C ASP A 174 -26.94 23.17 -3.94
N VAL A 175 -26.39 22.01 -3.60
CA VAL A 175 -27.13 20.77 -3.34
C VAL A 175 -26.82 20.24 -1.95
N VAL A 176 -27.88 19.96 -1.19
CA VAL A 176 -27.80 19.35 0.15
C VAL A 176 -28.64 18.09 0.17
N SER A 177 -28.06 16.99 0.62
CA SER A 177 -28.81 15.78 0.91
C SER A 177 -29.42 15.87 2.31
N PHE A 178 -30.73 15.76 2.42
CA PHE A 178 -31.46 15.71 3.67
C PHE A 178 -31.98 14.31 3.93
N TRP A 179 -31.57 13.74 5.06
CA TRP A 179 -31.86 12.39 5.50
C TRP A 179 -32.82 12.46 6.68
N SER A 180 -33.99 11.83 6.57
CA SER A 180 -35.05 11.88 7.59
C SER A 180 -35.89 10.62 7.55
N GLU A 181 -36.88 10.49 8.43
CA GLU A 181 -37.83 9.37 8.41
C GLU A 181 -38.59 9.20 7.08
N ASN A 182 -38.68 10.26 6.27
CA ASN A 182 -39.34 10.26 4.98
C ASN A 182 -38.41 9.83 3.82
N GLY A 183 -37.20 9.37 4.11
CA GLY A 183 -36.20 9.03 3.09
C GLY A 183 -35.07 10.06 2.97
N VAL A 184 -34.29 9.90 1.90
CA VAL A 184 -33.29 10.87 1.47
C VAL A 184 -33.86 11.76 0.36
N SER A 185 -33.63 13.07 0.46
CA SER A 185 -34.04 14.03 -0.55
C SER A 185 -32.89 14.99 -0.86
N GLN A 186 -32.73 15.34 -2.13
CA GLN A 186 -31.84 16.44 -2.52
C GLN A 186 -32.61 17.75 -2.47
N LEU A 187 -32.06 18.73 -1.76
CA LEU A 187 -32.62 20.06 -1.62
C LEU A 187 -31.64 21.07 -2.22
N ALA A 188 -32.18 22.05 -2.93
CA ALA A 188 -31.42 23.25 -3.26
C ALA A 188 -31.09 24.01 -1.97
N THR A 189 -29.87 24.54 -1.85
CA THR A 189 -29.43 25.33 -0.69
C THR A 189 -30.36 26.52 -0.40
N ALA A 190 -30.91 27.15 -1.44
CA ALA A 190 -31.87 28.25 -1.34
C ALA A 190 -33.22 27.86 -0.69
N SER A 191 -33.52 26.56 -0.53
CA SER A 191 -34.78 26.06 0.01
C SER A 191 -34.68 25.55 1.46
N LEU A 192 -33.56 25.81 2.14
CA LEU A 192 -33.29 25.26 3.48
C LEU A 192 -34.00 26.00 4.62
N SER A 193 -34.21 27.31 4.48
CA SER A 193 -34.64 28.20 5.57
C SER A 193 -35.91 27.78 6.32
N SER A 194 -36.86 27.11 5.64
CA SER A 194 -38.12 26.68 6.27
C SER A 194 -38.07 25.32 6.98
N LYS A 195 -36.94 24.59 6.91
CA LYS A 195 -36.84 23.18 7.38
C LYS A 195 -35.76 22.93 8.43
N MET A 196 -35.08 23.97 8.89
CA MET A 196 -33.98 23.81 9.84
C MET A 196 -34.49 23.85 11.28
N SER A 197 -34.13 22.84 12.07
CA SER A 197 -34.35 22.80 13.51
C SER A 197 -33.03 22.63 14.26
N SER A 198 -33.02 23.02 15.53
CA SER A 198 -31.81 23.03 16.38
C SER A 198 -31.28 21.64 16.74
N ASN A 199 -32.11 20.60 16.59
CA ASN A 199 -31.73 19.20 16.82
C ASN A 199 -31.11 18.50 15.60
N ILE A 200 -31.15 19.12 14.41
CA ILE A 200 -30.58 18.54 13.19
C ILE A 200 -29.12 18.97 13.05
N TRP A 201 -28.25 18.00 12.71
CA TRP A 201 -26.86 18.29 12.37
C TRP A 201 -26.73 18.61 10.88
N TYR A 202 -25.93 19.63 10.58
CA TYR A 202 -25.57 20.02 9.22
C TYR A 202 -24.09 19.71 8.99
N LEU A 203 -23.83 18.63 8.27
CA LEU A 203 -22.50 18.12 7.96
C LEU A 203 -21.99 18.77 6.66
N VAL A 204 -20.85 19.45 6.70
CA VAL A 204 -20.28 20.19 5.56
C VAL A 204 -18.86 19.73 5.29
N ASP A 205 -18.63 19.20 4.11
CA ASP A 205 -17.28 19.03 3.58
C ASP A 205 -16.83 20.35 2.96
N SER A 206 -16.16 21.19 3.74
CA SER A 206 -15.54 22.40 3.21
C SER A 206 -14.41 21.97 2.27
N ASN A 207 -14.55 22.26 1.00
CA ASN A 207 -13.65 21.84 -0.08
C ASN A 207 -13.48 23.01 -1.09
N PRO A 208 -12.74 22.86 -2.20
CA PRO A 208 -12.55 23.95 -3.16
C PRO A 208 -13.85 24.48 -3.77
N LYS A 209 -14.92 23.68 -3.81
CA LYS A 209 -16.22 24.07 -4.36
C LYS A 209 -17.19 24.59 -3.28
N VAL A 210 -17.17 23.97 -2.10
CA VAL A 210 -17.98 24.37 -0.94
C VAL A 210 -17.08 25.03 0.09
N ILE A 211 -16.99 26.36 0.07
CA ILE A 211 -16.10 27.09 0.97
C ILE A 211 -16.73 27.20 2.36
N ASP A 212 -17.95 27.71 2.41
CA ASP A 212 -18.74 27.98 3.60
C ASP A 212 -20.13 27.32 3.52
N PRO A 213 -20.77 27.04 4.68
CA PRO A 213 -22.16 26.61 4.69
C PRO A 213 -23.07 27.68 4.06
N PRO A 214 -24.22 27.35 3.46
CA PRO A 214 -25.16 28.34 2.93
C PRO A 214 -25.55 29.36 4.00
N TRP A 215 -25.75 30.63 3.60
CA TRP A 215 -26.06 31.71 4.54
C TRP A 215 -27.25 31.40 5.46
N ASP A 216 -28.31 30.79 4.93
CA ASP A 216 -29.47 30.37 5.72
C ASP A 216 -29.12 29.35 6.81
N VAL A 217 -28.17 28.46 6.53
CA VAL A 217 -27.65 27.48 7.51
C VAL A 217 -26.82 28.19 8.57
N GLN A 218 -25.97 29.14 8.16
CA GLN A 218 -25.19 29.95 9.09
C GLN A 218 -26.09 30.76 10.05
N LEU A 219 -27.25 31.21 9.55
CA LEU A 219 -28.26 31.92 10.35
C LEU A 219 -29.23 31.01 11.12
N SER A 220 -29.28 29.71 10.82
CA SER A 220 -30.12 28.75 11.53
C SER A 220 -29.64 28.43 12.95
N GLU A 221 -30.48 27.74 13.73
CA GLU A 221 -30.11 27.16 15.02
C GLU A 221 -29.49 25.76 14.91
N SER A 222 -29.32 25.24 13.68
CA SER A 222 -28.78 23.89 13.48
C SER A 222 -27.34 23.76 13.96
N ARG A 223 -26.99 22.55 14.40
CA ARG A 223 -25.64 22.19 14.83
C ARG A 223 -24.77 21.96 13.61
N ILE A 224 -23.75 22.78 13.39
CA ILE A 224 -22.94 22.71 12.17
C ILE A 224 -21.66 21.91 12.47
N VAL A 225 -21.40 20.87 11.67
CA VAL A 225 -20.16 20.11 11.70
C VAL A 225 -19.43 20.31 10.38
N VAL A 226 -18.19 20.78 10.44
CA VAL A 226 -17.40 21.11 9.25
C VAL A 226 -16.13 20.29 9.22
N ALA A 227 -15.88 19.57 8.11
CA ALA A 227 -14.54 19.11 7.77
C ALA A 227 -13.87 20.15 6.87
N ALA A 228 -12.73 20.70 7.26
CA ALA A 228 -12.05 21.75 6.49
C ALA A 228 -10.53 21.62 6.51
N SER A 229 -9.85 22.05 5.44
CA SER A 229 -8.41 22.38 5.52
C SER A 229 -8.18 23.63 6.37
N ARG A 230 -6.93 23.93 6.73
CA ARG A 230 -6.58 25.00 7.67
C ARG A 230 -6.63 26.42 7.10
N ARG A 231 -7.01 26.57 5.83
CA ARG A 231 -7.04 27.86 5.13
C ARG A 231 -7.94 28.86 5.86
N LYS A 232 -7.39 30.03 6.18
CA LYS A 232 -8.11 31.11 6.85
C LYS A 232 -9.43 31.45 6.17
N PHE A 233 -9.49 31.47 4.83
CA PHE A 233 -10.71 31.80 4.11
C PHE A 233 -11.88 30.83 4.38
N ARG A 234 -11.62 29.58 4.80
CA ARG A 234 -12.65 28.60 5.14
C ARG A 234 -13.30 28.86 6.50
N PHE A 235 -12.71 29.74 7.30
CA PHE A 235 -13.17 30.12 8.64
C PHE A 235 -13.67 31.57 8.73
N LYS A 236 -13.46 32.39 7.68
CA LYS A 236 -13.90 33.81 7.63
C LYS A 236 -15.38 34.02 7.97
N TRP A 237 -16.25 33.05 7.66
CA TRP A 237 -17.68 33.15 7.96
C TRP A 237 -17.98 33.02 9.47
N LEU A 238 -17.13 32.33 10.24
CA LEU A 238 -17.26 32.22 11.69
C LEU A 238 -17.02 33.55 12.39
N GLU A 239 -15.98 34.28 11.95
CA GLU A 239 -15.62 35.60 12.49
C GLU A 239 -16.77 36.60 12.32
N LYS A 240 -17.44 36.57 11.16
CA LYS A 240 -18.56 37.48 10.84
C LYS A 240 -19.78 37.28 11.74
N LEU A 241 -19.98 36.08 12.25
CA LEU A 241 -21.19 35.70 12.97
C LEU A 241 -21.02 35.67 14.49
N GLY A 242 -19.78 35.87 14.99
CA GLY A 242 -19.49 35.84 16.42
C GLY A 242 -19.88 34.51 17.09
N MET A 243 -19.87 33.40 16.35
CA MET A 243 -20.34 32.12 16.86
C MET A 243 -19.31 31.44 17.74
N SER A 244 -19.80 30.67 18.71
CA SER A 244 -18.94 29.73 19.44
C SER A 244 -18.60 28.56 18.53
N TYR A 245 -17.31 28.28 18.37
CA TYR A 245 -16.86 27.13 17.62
C TYR A 245 -15.79 26.35 18.36
N TYR A 246 -15.72 25.05 18.08
CA TYR A 246 -14.68 24.15 18.55
C TYR A 246 -13.87 23.67 17.35
N LYS A 247 -12.56 23.93 17.36
CA LYS A 247 -11.62 23.41 16.37
C LYS A 247 -11.00 22.13 16.91
N TRP A 248 -11.14 21.04 16.17
CA TRP A 248 -10.66 19.70 16.51
C TRP A 248 -9.59 19.29 15.49
N ILE A 249 -8.34 19.22 15.93
CA ILE A 249 -7.18 18.86 15.11
C ILE A 249 -7.05 17.33 15.05
N MET A 250 -7.30 16.78 13.87
CA MET A 250 -7.12 15.35 13.57
C MET A 250 -5.64 15.02 13.36
N LYS A 251 -5.18 13.91 13.97
CA LYS A 251 -3.81 13.44 13.81
C LYS A 251 -3.53 13.02 12.36
N PRO A 252 -2.29 13.21 11.88
CA PRO A 252 -1.80 12.57 10.66
C PRO A 252 -1.99 11.04 10.72
N THR A 253 -2.03 10.40 9.55
CA THR A 253 -2.20 8.95 9.44
C THR A 253 -0.98 8.23 9.99
N SER A 254 -1.17 7.24 10.86
CA SER A 254 -0.05 6.44 11.38
C SER A 254 0.50 5.49 10.35
N LEU A 255 1.76 5.10 10.51
CA LEU A 255 2.36 4.06 9.67
C LEU A 255 1.55 2.74 9.76
N PRO A 256 1.15 2.23 10.95
CA PRO A 256 0.20 1.12 11.05
C PRO A 256 -1.13 1.37 10.31
N GLU A 257 -1.71 2.56 10.40
CA GLU A 257 -2.94 2.91 9.67
C GLU A 257 -2.71 2.87 8.15
N LEU A 258 -1.57 3.36 7.65
CA LEU A 258 -1.21 3.26 6.23
C LEU A 258 -1.07 1.79 5.79
N VAL A 259 -0.54 0.92 6.62
CA VAL A 259 -0.47 -0.52 6.31
C VAL A 259 -1.88 -1.10 6.19
N ILE A 260 -2.76 -0.78 7.13
CA ILE A 260 -4.15 -1.27 7.15
C ILE A 260 -4.95 -0.71 5.96
N MET A 261 -4.70 0.54 5.58
CA MET A 261 -5.38 1.22 4.48
C MET A 261 -4.90 0.77 3.09
N ASN A 262 -3.71 0.17 2.97
CA ASN A 262 -3.07 -0.18 1.69
C ASN A 262 -3.91 -1.15 0.81
N PRO A 263 -4.50 -2.23 1.33
CA PRO A 263 -5.34 -3.13 0.53
C PRO A 263 -6.58 -2.46 -0.09
N TYR A 264 -7.01 -1.34 0.50
CA TYR A 264 -8.22 -0.59 0.09
C TYR A 264 -7.91 0.55 -0.89
N GLN A 265 -6.64 0.77 -1.23
CA GLN A 265 -6.25 1.77 -2.22
C GLN A 265 -6.39 1.22 -3.64
N LYS A 266 -6.58 2.14 -4.61
CA LYS A 266 -6.63 1.78 -6.03
C LYS A 266 -5.29 1.23 -6.53
N VAL A 267 -4.21 1.82 -6.03
CA VAL A 267 -2.84 1.40 -6.31
C VAL A 267 -2.32 0.80 -5.02
N GLN A 268 -2.07 -0.50 -5.03
CA GLN A 268 -1.44 -1.19 -3.92
C GLN A 268 0.07 -0.99 -4.02
N ILE A 269 0.68 -0.58 -2.91
CA ILE A 269 2.10 -0.31 -2.78
C ILE A 269 2.74 -1.42 -1.95
N THR A 270 3.99 -1.80 -2.23
CA THR A 270 4.64 -2.82 -1.40
C THR A 270 4.93 -2.28 0.00
N MET A 271 5.07 -3.16 0.97
CA MET A 271 5.36 -2.74 2.34
C MET A 271 6.68 -1.96 2.41
N GLU A 272 7.71 -2.41 1.68
CA GLU A 272 9.03 -1.78 1.61
C GLU A 272 8.93 -0.36 1.05
N GLN A 273 8.15 -0.15 -0.01
CA GLN A 273 7.91 1.17 -0.61
C GLN A 273 7.18 2.09 0.37
N LEU A 274 6.18 1.58 1.08
CA LEU A 274 5.42 2.33 2.07
C LEU A 274 6.31 2.76 3.24
N TYR A 275 7.11 1.84 3.80
CA TYR A 275 8.08 2.15 4.85
C TYR A 275 9.12 3.16 4.39
N ALA A 276 9.71 2.96 3.21
CA ALA A 276 10.72 3.86 2.66
C ALA A 276 10.16 5.28 2.45
N PHE A 277 8.95 5.40 1.90
CA PHE A 277 8.31 6.71 1.73
C PHE A 277 8.01 7.36 3.09
N ALA A 278 7.44 6.61 4.04
CA ALA A 278 7.08 7.15 5.35
C ALA A 278 8.31 7.64 6.14
N GLU A 279 9.43 6.91 6.04
CA GLU A 279 10.70 7.29 6.67
C GLU A 279 11.28 8.56 6.03
N LEU A 280 11.25 8.66 4.71
CA LEU A 280 11.86 9.77 3.98
C LEU A 280 10.98 11.02 3.92
N PHE A 281 9.66 10.90 3.81
CA PHE A 281 8.78 12.03 3.52
C PHE A 281 7.60 12.16 4.50
N GLY A 282 7.46 11.25 5.46
CA GLY A 282 6.41 11.26 6.47
C GLY A 282 5.14 10.53 6.02
N THR A 283 4.12 10.54 6.87
CA THR A 283 2.96 9.65 6.76
C THR A 283 1.70 10.31 6.18
N CYS A 284 1.86 11.28 5.29
CA CYS A 284 0.70 11.86 4.59
C CYS A 284 0.09 10.80 3.65
N ALA A 285 -1.03 10.20 4.03
CA ALA A 285 -1.67 9.11 3.27
C ALA A 285 -1.87 9.43 1.78
N ARG A 286 -2.25 10.68 1.46
CA ARG A 286 -2.39 11.12 0.07
C ARG A 286 -1.06 11.01 -0.69
N GLN A 287 0.02 11.51 -0.10
CA GLN A 287 1.34 11.51 -0.76
C GLN A 287 1.93 10.11 -0.83
N VAL A 288 1.80 9.33 0.25
CA VAL A 288 2.25 7.92 0.31
C VAL A 288 1.63 7.13 -0.84
N TYR A 289 0.30 7.16 -0.98
CA TYR A 289 -0.34 6.32 -2.01
C TYR A 289 -0.22 6.85 -3.43
N GLN A 290 0.16 8.11 -3.59
CA GLN A 290 0.41 8.71 -4.89
C GLN A 290 1.84 8.47 -5.37
N HIS A 291 2.83 8.42 -4.46
CA HIS A 291 4.23 8.48 -4.83
C HIS A 291 5.15 7.42 -4.21
N ALA A 292 4.68 6.57 -3.28
CA ALA A 292 5.58 5.56 -2.67
C ALA A 292 6.13 4.55 -3.68
N ALA A 293 5.48 4.36 -4.83
CA ALA A 293 6.01 3.55 -5.92
C ALA A 293 7.22 4.19 -6.64
N ASP A 294 7.35 5.52 -6.58
CA ASP A 294 8.41 6.31 -7.22
C ASP A 294 8.79 7.52 -6.35
N LEU A 295 9.79 7.30 -5.49
CA LEU A 295 10.30 8.30 -4.56
C LEU A 295 10.96 9.50 -5.27
N GLU A 296 11.53 9.30 -6.45
CA GLU A 296 12.21 10.37 -7.20
C GLU A 296 11.19 11.33 -7.82
N THR A 297 10.08 10.82 -8.35
CA THR A 297 8.97 11.66 -8.80
C THR A 297 8.48 12.57 -7.67
N TYR A 298 8.35 12.07 -6.43
CA TYR A 298 7.99 12.92 -5.28
C TYR A 298 9.02 14.02 -5.01
N ARG A 299 10.32 13.67 -5.05
CA ARG A 299 11.42 14.62 -4.83
C ARG A 299 11.40 15.73 -5.89
N GLU A 300 11.21 15.38 -7.15
CA GLU A 300 11.12 16.33 -8.27
C GLU A 300 9.92 17.27 -8.12
N GLU A 301 8.73 16.74 -7.79
CA GLU A 301 7.54 17.54 -7.55
C GLU A 301 7.69 18.47 -6.34
N LEU A 302 8.25 17.97 -5.24
CA LEU A 302 8.56 18.78 -4.05
C LEU A 302 9.58 19.88 -4.39
N ALA A 303 10.65 19.57 -5.11
CA ALA A 303 11.63 20.56 -5.55
C ALA A 303 11.01 21.63 -6.48
N GLY A 304 10.12 21.21 -7.39
CA GLY A 304 9.33 22.11 -8.23
C GLY A 304 8.44 23.05 -7.42
N ASN A 305 7.71 22.51 -6.44
CA ASN A 305 6.86 23.28 -5.53
C ASN A 305 7.68 24.25 -4.66
N LEU A 306 8.87 23.85 -4.22
CA LEU A 306 9.80 24.68 -3.45
C LEU A 306 10.38 25.83 -4.28
N LYS A 307 10.39 25.74 -5.62
CA LYS A 307 10.95 26.77 -6.50
C LYS A 307 10.26 28.14 -6.32
N ASP A 308 8.94 28.13 -6.17
CA ASP A 308 8.14 29.35 -6.05
C ASP A 308 7.98 29.87 -4.61
N MET A 309 8.51 29.12 -3.63
CA MET A 309 8.47 29.48 -2.21
C MET A 309 9.62 30.43 -1.85
N THR A 310 9.33 31.48 -1.08
CA THR A 310 10.35 32.33 -0.44
C THR A 310 10.67 31.84 0.97
N PHE A 311 11.82 32.24 1.53
CA PHE A 311 12.14 31.92 2.93
C PHE A 311 11.13 32.54 3.91
N ASP A 312 10.53 33.70 3.58
CA ASP A 312 9.46 34.32 4.38
C ASP A 312 8.19 33.46 4.38
N ASP A 313 7.84 32.86 3.24
CA ASP A 313 6.72 31.92 3.15
C ASP A 313 6.99 30.68 4.03
N LEU A 314 8.24 30.19 4.09
CA LEU A 314 8.65 29.08 4.98
C LEU A 314 8.55 29.45 6.47
N GLY A 315 9.03 30.65 6.85
CA GLY A 315 8.88 31.17 8.21
C GLY A 315 7.40 31.26 8.61
N THR A 316 6.59 31.88 7.74
CA THR A 316 5.13 31.99 7.92
C THR A 316 4.46 30.62 8.01
N LEU A 317 4.95 29.63 7.28
CA LEU A 317 4.41 28.27 7.29
C LEU A 317 4.60 27.60 8.66
N VAL A 318 5.79 27.73 9.24
CA VAL A 318 6.14 27.17 10.56
C VAL A 318 5.47 27.95 11.70
N GLU A 319 5.54 29.28 11.65
CA GLU A 319 4.88 30.16 12.62
C GLU A 319 3.35 30.08 12.54
N GLY A 320 2.82 29.76 11.36
CA GLY A 320 1.40 29.54 11.09
C GLY A 320 0.79 28.36 11.85
N SER A 321 1.55 27.67 12.70
CA SER A 321 0.98 26.90 13.80
C SER A 321 0.09 27.75 14.71
N ARG A 322 0.53 28.98 15.04
CA ARG A 322 -0.14 29.89 15.98
C ARG A 322 -1.28 30.72 15.37
N GLN A 323 -1.29 30.89 14.04
CA GLN A 323 -2.27 31.73 13.34
C GLN A 323 -2.97 30.95 12.21
N GLU A 324 -4.15 31.39 11.80
CA GLU A 324 -4.82 30.81 10.64
C GLU A 324 -3.99 31.08 9.36
N GLN A 325 -3.66 30.02 8.63
CA GLN A 325 -2.66 30.04 7.56
C GLN A 325 -3.07 30.96 6.40
N SER A 326 -2.07 31.56 5.75
CA SER A 326 -2.24 32.39 4.56
C SER A 326 -2.80 31.58 3.38
N ASP A 327 -3.36 32.28 2.38
CA ASP A 327 -4.03 31.66 1.24
C ASP A 327 -3.07 30.87 0.31
N LYS A 328 -1.74 30.98 0.48
CA LYS A 328 -0.71 30.27 -0.31
C LYS A 328 -0.47 28.81 0.13
N GLU A 329 -1.54 28.08 0.44
CA GLU A 329 -1.50 26.75 1.09
C GLU A 329 -1.19 25.57 0.12
N SER A 330 -0.81 25.81 -1.15
CA SER A 330 -0.54 24.71 -2.09
C SER A 330 0.69 23.89 -1.72
N ILE A 331 1.69 24.50 -1.06
CA ILE A 331 3.00 23.85 -0.81
C ILE A 331 3.11 23.35 0.65
N SER A 332 2.30 23.86 1.58
CA SER A 332 2.43 23.56 3.02
C SER A 332 2.46 22.06 3.34
N HIS A 333 1.52 21.31 2.78
CA HIS A 333 1.33 19.89 3.05
C HIS A 333 2.39 18.97 2.45
N TRP A 334 3.34 19.51 1.68
CA TRP A 334 4.51 18.78 1.21
C TRP A 334 5.69 18.87 2.17
N ILE A 335 5.74 19.95 2.97
CA ILE A 335 6.87 20.26 3.84
C ILE A 335 6.52 19.93 5.29
N VAL A 336 5.32 20.32 5.72
CA VAL A 336 4.93 20.29 7.13
C VAL A 336 3.63 19.51 7.36
N GLY A 337 3.62 18.76 8.46
CA GLY A 337 2.42 18.17 9.04
C GLY A 337 1.78 19.10 10.06
N VAL A 338 0.46 19.02 10.17
CA VAL A 338 -0.33 19.63 11.24
C VAL A 338 -0.63 18.58 12.29
N TYR A 339 -0.31 18.88 13.54
CA TYR A 339 -0.44 17.97 14.66
C TYR A 339 -1.24 18.64 15.80
N PRO A 340 -2.01 17.88 16.58
CA PRO A 340 -2.59 18.40 17.81
C PRO A 340 -1.51 18.62 18.87
N GLY A 341 -1.52 19.75 19.55
CA GLY A 341 -0.68 20.05 20.71
C GLY A 341 -1.23 19.42 22.00
N PRO A 342 -1.04 20.05 23.18
CA PRO A 342 -1.52 19.48 24.45
C PRO A 342 -3.03 19.24 24.46
N THR A 343 -3.76 20.04 23.69
CA THR A 343 -5.19 19.89 23.45
C THR A 343 -5.48 19.75 21.96
N ARG A 344 -6.62 19.14 21.63
CA ARG A 344 -7.14 19.04 20.25
C ARG A 344 -7.48 20.39 19.62
N LYS A 345 -7.45 21.51 20.36
CA LYS A 345 -7.70 22.86 19.84
C LYS A 345 -6.45 23.59 19.37
N GLU A 346 -5.30 23.20 19.88
CA GLU A 346 -4.04 23.94 19.76
C GLU A 346 -3.15 23.21 18.77
N PRO A 347 -3.21 23.51 17.46
CA PRO A 347 -2.34 22.86 16.50
C PRO A 347 -0.89 23.33 16.65
N TYR A 348 0.05 22.44 16.39
CA TYR A 348 1.40 22.82 15.98
C TYR A 348 1.69 22.31 14.57
N VAL A 349 2.77 22.82 13.99
CA VAL A 349 3.20 22.54 12.61
C VAL A 349 4.65 22.10 12.67
N ALA A 350 4.95 20.90 12.20
CA ALA A 350 6.30 20.35 12.19
C ALA A 350 6.69 19.92 10.78
N ILE A 351 7.97 20.13 10.43
CA ILE A 351 8.54 19.56 9.20
C ILE A 351 8.52 18.03 9.34
N TYR A 352 8.01 17.34 8.31
CA TYR A 352 7.73 15.90 8.38
C TYR A 352 8.99 15.06 8.71
N THR A 353 10.09 15.31 8.00
CA THR A 353 11.31 14.47 8.07
C THR A 353 12.57 15.29 7.87
N SER A 354 13.73 14.69 8.16
CA SER A 354 15.05 15.29 7.95
C SER A 354 15.34 15.47 6.47
N GLU A 355 14.95 14.51 5.64
CA GLU A 355 15.08 14.59 4.19
C GLU A 355 14.34 15.80 3.61
N ILE A 356 13.11 16.07 4.06
CA ILE A 356 12.38 17.27 3.64
C ILE A 356 13.11 18.54 4.09
N LEU A 357 13.65 18.56 5.31
CA LEU A 357 14.46 19.68 5.80
C LEU A 357 15.73 19.88 4.94
N GLU A 358 16.37 18.80 4.49
CA GLU A 358 17.54 18.85 3.60
C GLU A 358 17.17 19.39 2.21
N LEU A 359 16.04 18.99 1.64
CA LEU A 359 15.51 19.55 0.38
C LEU A 359 15.20 21.04 0.51
N VAL A 360 14.60 21.44 1.63
CA VAL A 360 14.36 22.86 1.96
C VAL A 360 15.69 23.61 2.10
N GLN A 361 16.67 23.05 2.81
CA GLN A 361 18.00 23.64 2.95
C GLN A 361 18.69 23.80 1.58
N HIS A 362 18.62 22.79 0.73
CA HIS A 362 19.18 22.83 -0.61
C HIS A 362 18.54 23.92 -1.45
N ARG A 363 17.20 24.03 -1.42
CA ARG A 363 16.46 25.08 -2.13
C ARG A 363 16.91 26.48 -1.70
N PHE A 364 17.12 26.70 -0.41
CA PHE A 364 17.45 28.00 0.16
C PHE A 364 18.95 28.19 0.40
N ALA A 365 19.82 27.39 -0.21
CA ALA A 365 21.26 27.37 0.07
C ALA A 365 21.98 28.73 -0.08
N SER A 366 21.45 29.66 -0.89
CA SER A 366 22.01 31.01 -1.05
C SER A 366 21.79 31.91 0.16
N GLU A 367 20.70 31.71 0.90
CA GLU A 367 20.26 32.55 2.02
C GLU A 367 20.18 31.78 3.36
N TRP A 368 20.31 30.45 3.32
CA TRP A 368 20.24 29.55 4.48
C TRP A 368 21.16 30.02 5.60
N ASP A 369 22.43 30.30 5.32
CA ASP A 369 23.40 30.72 6.34
C ASP A 369 22.99 32.00 7.09
N GLN A 370 22.31 32.92 6.41
CA GLN A 370 21.90 34.22 6.95
C GLN A 370 20.59 34.10 7.74
N ARG A 371 19.67 33.26 7.28
CA ARG A 371 18.28 33.25 7.73
C ARG A 371 17.84 32.01 8.50
N VAL A 372 18.59 30.90 8.44
CA VAL A 372 18.24 29.64 9.12
C VAL A 372 18.03 29.82 10.62
N TRP A 373 18.67 30.82 11.24
CA TRP A 373 18.42 31.15 12.65
C TRP A 373 16.94 31.50 12.90
N GLU A 374 16.27 32.19 11.97
CA GLU A 374 14.86 32.61 12.11
C GLU A 374 13.96 31.38 12.14
N LEU A 375 14.20 30.45 11.22
CA LEU A 375 13.52 29.16 11.18
C LEU A 375 13.80 28.32 12.43
N PHE A 376 15.07 28.25 12.84
CA PHE A 376 15.48 27.57 14.08
C PHE A 376 14.76 28.14 15.29
N ASP A 377 14.67 29.47 15.40
CA ASP A 377 14.01 30.12 16.53
C ASP A 377 12.51 29.85 16.54
N ALA A 378 11.86 29.97 15.39
CA ALA A 378 10.43 29.67 15.23
C ALA A 378 10.12 28.21 15.63
N LEU A 379 10.87 27.24 15.11
CA LEU A 379 10.69 25.81 15.43
C LEU A 379 11.03 25.51 16.90
N ARG A 380 11.92 26.26 17.52
CA ARG A 380 12.30 25.98 18.90
C ARG A 380 11.34 26.54 19.93
N GLN A 381 10.65 27.63 19.63
CA GLN A 381 9.68 28.26 20.53
C GLN A 381 8.50 27.34 20.88
N GLU A 382 8.23 26.33 20.05
CA GLU A 382 7.18 25.35 20.29
C GLU A 382 7.80 24.02 20.76
N PRO A 383 7.41 23.48 21.95
CA PRO A 383 7.99 22.25 22.50
C PRO A 383 7.97 21.06 21.54
N TYR A 384 6.92 20.96 20.72
CA TYR A 384 6.67 19.84 19.81
C TYR A 384 7.43 19.93 18.49
N THR A 385 8.03 21.08 18.17
CA THR A 385 8.84 21.27 16.96
C THR A 385 10.33 21.39 17.30
N ARG A 386 10.71 21.06 18.54
CA ARG A 386 12.11 21.01 18.98
C ARG A 386 12.93 19.96 18.24
N ALA A 387 12.33 18.86 17.78
CA ALA A 387 13.04 17.84 16.99
C ALA A 387 13.62 18.41 15.68
N PRO A 388 12.83 19.02 14.77
CA PRO A 388 13.41 19.66 13.58
C PRO A 388 14.32 20.85 13.92
N ALA A 389 14.06 21.61 14.99
CA ALA A 389 15.00 22.63 15.46
C ALA A 389 16.35 22.03 15.90
N GLY A 390 16.33 20.88 16.58
CA GLY A 390 17.52 20.14 16.98
C GLY A 390 18.36 19.70 15.80
N ARG A 391 17.73 19.25 14.71
CA ARG A 391 18.44 18.89 13.46
C ARG A 391 19.13 20.10 12.82
N ILE A 392 18.48 21.26 12.84
CA ILE A 392 19.10 22.51 12.39
C ILE A 392 20.31 22.84 13.28
N LEU A 393 20.15 22.77 14.60
CA LEU A 393 21.23 23.00 15.56
C LEU A 393 22.40 22.05 15.31
N GLU A 394 22.13 20.74 15.22
CA GLU A 394 23.12 19.69 14.98
C GLU A 394 23.90 19.96 13.69
N ASN A 395 23.22 20.25 12.58
CA ASN A 395 23.88 20.56 11.31
C ASN A 395 24.81 21.78 11.43
N ARG A 396 24.36 22.86 12.06
CA ARG A 396 25.17 24.06 12.27
C ARG A 396 26.32 23.83 13.25
N LEU A 397 26.09 22.97 14.24
CA LEU A 397 27.11 22.59 15.20
C LEU A 397 28.24 21.83 14.53
N HIS A 398 27.93 20.86 13.67
CA HIS A 398 28.94 20.12 12.92
C HIS A 398 29.78 21.03 12.04
N GLU A 399 29.16 21.96 11.31
CA GLU A 399 29.87 22.95 10.49
C GLU A 399 30.80 23.83 11.33
N THR A 400 30.31 24.27 12.49
CA THR A 400 31.05 25.17 13.38
C THR A 400 32.23 24.47 14.04
N LEU A 401 32.04 23.27 14.56
CA LEU A 401 33.07 22.52 15.27
C LEU A 401 34.12 21.93 14.32
N ALA A 402 33.71 21.45 13.15
CA ALA A 402 34.64 21.00 12.11
C ALA A 402 35.53 22.14 11.59
N GLY A 403 35.05 23.39 11.64
CA GLY A 403 35.86 24.57 11.30
C GLY A 403 36.96 24.89 12.32
N GLY A 404 36.95 24.25 13.49
CA GLY A 404 37.87 24.56 14.59
C GLY A 404 37.54 25.90 15.28
N GLY A 405 38.04 26.07 16.49
CA GLY A 405 37.78 27.25 17.31
C GLY A 405 37.95 27.00 18.80
N THR A 406 37.62 28.02 19.58
CA THR A 406 37.61 27.97 21.04
C THR A 406 36.27 28.44 21.55
N TRP A 407 35.65 27.67 22.44
CA TRP A 407 34.36 27.99 23.06
C TRP A 407 34.47 27.88 24.58
N GLU A 408 33.94 28.88 25.28
CA GLU A 408 33.84 28.87 26.74
C GLU A 408 32.71 27.92 27.17
N GLY A 409 32.97 27.13 28.19
CA GLY A 409 32.03 26.20 28.80
C GLY A 409 32.16 26.17 30.31
N THR A 410 31.34 25.32 30.92
CA THR A 410 31.32 25.06 32.36
C THR A 410 31.57 23.58 32.61
N GLU A 411 32.46 23.27 33.54
CA GLU A 411 32.62 21.91 34.05
C GLU A 411 31.36 21.49 34.84
N MET A 412 30.80 20.34 34.49
CA MET A 412 29.58 19.83 35.09
C MET A 412 29.89 19.05 36.37
N THR A 413 29.06 19.23 37.38
CA THR A 413 29.20 18.58 38.69
C THR A 413 28.18 17.46 38.86
N ALA A 414 28.61 16.37 39.48
CA ALA A 414 27.72 15.28 39.83
C ALA A 414 26.75 15.71 40.94
N ARG A 415 25.47 15.49 40.73
CA ARG A 415 24.44 15.51 41.76
C ARG A 415 24.07 14.07 42.15
N PRO A 416 23.85 13.80 43.44
CA PRO A 416 23.34 12.50 43.88
C PRO A 416 22.04 12.19 43.14
N GLY A 417 22.10 11.24 42.22
CA GLY A 417 20.94 10.78 41.47
C GLY A 417 20.24 9.60 42.14
N GLY A 418 19.21 9.09 41.47
CA GLY A 418 18.54 7.83 41.85
C GLY A 418 19.49 6.62 41.85
N ARG A 419 18.95 5.41 42.07
CA ARG A 419 19.78 4.19 42.20
C ARG A 419 20.64 3.92 40.96
N LYS A 420 20.13 4.17 39.74
CA LYS A 420 20.77 3.80 38.47
C LYS A 420 21.69 4.87 37.85
N ASN A 421 21.31 6.15 37.94
CA ASN A 421 21.97 7.24 37.23
C ASN A 421 22.65 8.22 38.19
N THR A 422 23.79 8.77 37.77
CA THR A 422 24.38 10.00 38.31
C THR A 422 23.97 11.14 37.38
N TYR A 423 23.37 12.20 37.93
CA TYR A 423 22.97 13.36 37.13
C TYR A 423 24.08 14.40 37.17
N PHE A 424 24.60 14.78 36.00
CA PHE A 424 25.56 15.87 35.89
C PHE A 424 24.82 17.15 35.56
N THR A 425 25.12 18.22 36.29
CA THR A 425 24.57 19.55 36.05
C THR A 425 25.65 20.61 36.05
N ASP A 426 25.40 21.70 35.33
CA ASP A 426 26.15 22.93 35.48
C ASP A 426 25.49 23.92 36.47
N ASN A 427 24.32 23.60 37.05
CA ASN A 427 23.56 24.46 37.96
C ASN A 427 24.08 24.53 39.41
N VAL A 428 25.39 24.76 39.60
CA VAL A 428 25.99 24.88 40.95
C VAL A 428 26.72 26.22 41.09
N LEU A 429 26.58 26.87 42.25
CA LEU A 429 27.33 28.09 42.60
C LEU A 429 28.84 27.80 42.63
N GLY A 430 29.66 28.63 41.98
CA GLY A 430 31.12 28.44 41.93
C GLY A 430 31.64 27.64 40.71
N ARG A 431 30.90 27.67 39.59
CA ARG A 431 31.23 27.02 38.31
C ARG A 431 32.70 27.23 37.91
N ARG A 432 33.42 26.15 37.65
CA ARG A 432 34.74 26.22 37.03
C ARG A 432 34.58 26.45 35.53
N ARG A 433 35.06 27.61 35.06
CA ARG A 433 35.13 27.91 33.63
C ARG A 433 36.16 27.01 32.95
N VAL A 434 35.77 26.46 31.81
CA VAL A 434 36.62 25.65 30.96
C VAL A 434 36.50 26.13 29.52
N TRP A 435 37.48 25.81 28.69
CA TRP A 435 37.49 26.17 27.28
C TRP A 435 37.71 24.93 26.44
N LEU A 436 36.79 24.63 25.53
CA LEU A 436 36.98 23.63 24.48
C LEU A 436 37.74 24.28 23.33
N SER A 437 38.86 23.70 22.94
CA SER A 437 39.62 24.09 21.74
C SER A 437 39.69 22.94 20.75
N LEU A 438 39.24 23.19 19.53
CA LEU A 438 39.31 22.27 18.39
C LEU A 438 40.16 22.90 17.26
N GLY A 439 41.03 22.12 16.63
CA GLY A 439 41.91 22.59 15.55
C GLY A 439 43.18 21.73 15.41
N PRO A 440 44.39 22.23 15.71
CA PRO A 440 45.61 21.40 15.74
C PRO A 440 45.57 20.23 16.74
N GLY A 441 44.54 20.16 17.58
CA GLY A 441 44.21 19.08 18.49
C GLY A 441 42.83 19.31 19.10
N ALA A 442 42.45 18.43 20.03
CA ALA A 442 41.21 18.55 20.80
C ALA A 442 41.53 18.61 22.29
N LYS A 443 41.33 19.79 22.91
CA LYS A 443 41.73 20.03 24.30
C LYS A 443 40.66 20.79 25.06
N ILE A 444 40.44 20.38 26.31
CA ILE A 444 39.71 21.14 27.31
C ILE A 444 40.74 21.74 28.27
N SER A 445 40.72 23.07 28.45
CA SER A 445 41.61 23.79 29.36
C SER A 445 40.83 24.59 30.40
N THR A 446 41.46 24.85 31.54
CA THR A 446 40.87 25.66 32.63
C THR A 446 41.46 27.07 32.66
N SER A 447 42.18 27.43 31.62
CA SER A 447 42.66 28.78 31.32
C SER A 447 42.26 29.11 29.88
N GLU A 448 41.90 30.36 29.64
CA GLU A 448 41.59 30.85 28.29
C GLU A 448 42.79 30.57 27.38
N PRO A 449 42.64 29.73 26.34
CA PRO A 449 43.73 29.47 25.44
C PRO A 449 44.00 30.73 24.60
N PRO A 450 45.25 30.95 24.16
CA PRO A 450 45.52 32.01 23.21
C PRO A 450 44.63 31.83 21.99
N LYS A 451 44.14 32.93 21.40
CA LYS A 451 43.27 32.90 20.22
C LYS A 451 44.00 32.21 19.06
N VAL A 452 43.81 30.91 18.91
CA VAL A 452 44.34 30.15 17.78
C VAL A 452 43.45 30.45 16.58
N GLY A 453 44.06 30.65 15.42
CA GLY A 453 43.32 30.70 14.16
C GLY A 453 42.46 29.45 13.99
N ARG A 454 41.32 29.58 13.30
CA ARG A 454 40.47 28.42 12.99
C ARG A 454 41.23 27.46 12.08
N THR A 455 41.54 26.27 12.57
CA THR A 455 42.10 25.18 11.77
C THR A 455 40.98 24.18 11.49
N VAL A 456 40.67 23.98 10.21
CA VAL A 456 39.64 23.03 9.77
C VAL A 456 40.10 21.61 10.09
N LEU A 457 39.24 20.85 10.79
CA LEU A 457 39.43 19.44 11.06
C LEU A 457 38.95 18.61 9.86
N PRO A 458 39.71 17.59 9.42
CA PRO A 458 39.21 16.61 8.46
C PRO A 458 37.94 15.93 9.00
N VAL A 459 36.87 15.93 8.20
CA VAL A 459 35.58 15.33 8.56
C VAL A 459 35.49 13.92 8.00
N TYR A 460 35.24 12.95 8.88
CA TYR A 460 35.05 11.54 8.56
C TYR A 460 33.60 11.13 8.85
N ARG A 461 32.95 10.46 7.90
CA ARG A 461 31.64 9.84 8.12
C ARG A 461 31.79 8.35 8.44
N PHE A 462 30.97 7.82 9.33
CA PHE A 462 31.03 6.41 9.73
C PHE A 462 29.66 5.77 9.98
N ARG A 463 29.53 4.47 9.69
CA ARG A 463 28.39 3.63 10.09
C ARG A 463 28.71 2.89 11.37
N SER A 464 27.66 2.44 12.08
CA SER A 464 27.83 1.59 13.26
C SER A 464 28.60 0.32 12.87
N GLY A 465 29.79 0.12 13.46
CA GLY A 465 30.69 -1.00 13.16
C GLY A 465 31.87 -0.70 12.23
N GLU A 466 31.90 0.45 11.53
CA GLU A 466 33.02 0.86 10.66
C GLU A 466 34.19 1.48 11.45
N LEU A 467 33.96 1.77 12.72
CA LEU A 467 34.96 2.28 13.64
C LEU A 467 35.95 1.15 14.03
N LYS A 468 36.74 0.63 13.08
CA LYS A 468 37.80 -0.37 13.30
C LYS A 468 39.17 0.16 12.87
N GLY A 469 40.23 -0.38 13.49
CA GLY A 469 41.62 -0.02 13.15
C GLY A 469 42.11 1.33 13.71
N LYS A 470 43.30 1.75 13.25
CA LYS A 470 43.90 3.04 13.58
C LYS A 470 43.17 4.14 12.80
N LEU A 471 42.43 4.96 13.52
CA LEU A 471 41.72 6.11 12.97
C LEU A 471 42.61 7.37 13.04
N PRO A 472 42.65 8.21 12.00
CA PRO A 472 43.39 9.47 12.03
C PRO A 472 42.74 10.53 12.93
N THR A 473 43.50 11.55 13.32
CA THR A 473 42.96 12.75 14.00
C THR A 473 41.92 13.43 13.10
N GLY A 474 40.78 13.82 13.67
CA GLY A 474 39.74 14.55 12.95
C GLY A 474 38.38 14.53 13.62
N TYR A 475 37.39 15.07 12.90
CA TYR A 475 36.00 15.19 13.31
C TYR A 475 35.17 14.04 12.73
N TYR A 476 34.52 13.24 13.56
CA TYR A 476 33.76 12.06 13.15
C TYR A 476 32.26 12.28 13.33
N ARG A 477 31.51 12.13 12.23
CA ARG A 477 30.05 12.24 12.18
C ARG A 477 29.42 10.92 11.73
N PRO A 478 28.38 10.41 12.39
CA PRO A 478 27.69 9.22 11.92
C PRO A 478 26.95 9.47 10.59
N PHE A 479 26.78 8.44 9.75
CA PHE A 479 25.95 8.53 8.54
C PHE A 479 24.47 8.67 8.87
N SER A 480 24.01 7.92 9.88
CA SER A 480 22.68 8.07 10.43
C SER A 480 22.71 9.14 11.52
N GLN A 481 21.77 10.10 11.46
CA GLN A 481 21.54 11.05 12.54
C GLN A 481 21.18 10.36 13.86
N THR A 482 20.80 9.07 13.84
CA THR A 482 20.30 8.34 15.01
C THR A 482 21.37 7.53 15.76
N HIS A 483 22.61 8.00 15.83
CA HIS A 483 23.60 7.30 16.65
C HIS A 483 23.18 7.39 18.13
N PRO A 484 23.03 6.27 18.86
CA PRO A 484 22.22 6.22 20.07
C PRO A 484 22.70 7.08 21.26
N THR A 485 23.91 7.62 21.26
CA THR A 485 24.54 8.18 22.47
C THR A 485 25.22 9.53 22.29
N PHE A 486 25.59 9.88 21.06
CA PHE A 486 26.30 11.11 20.73
C PHE A 486 26.11 11.44 19.26
N ASP A 487 26.05 12.73 18.95
CA ASP A 487 25.85 13.22 17.59
C ASP A 487 27.17 13.21 16.79
N SER A 488 28.30 13.36 17.47
CA SER A 488 29.64 13.31 16.86
C SER A 488 30.75 13.12 17.89
N PHE A 489 31.98 12.93 17.43
CA PHE A 489 33.16 13.02 18.29
C PHE A 489 34.37 13.56 17.55
N VAL A 490 35.31 14.15 18.27
CA VAL A 490 36.64 14.52 17.77
C VAL A 490 37.66 13.55 18.34
N LEU A 491 38.46 12.94 17.48
CA LEU A 491 39.57 12.11 17.87
C LEU A 491 40.88 12.89 17.69
N ASP A 492 41.66 12.98 18.76
CA ASP A 492 43.03 13.49 18.74
C ASP A 492 43.98 12.36 19.16
N VAL A 493 44.66 11.79 18.16
CA VAL A 493 45.57 10.66 18.35
C VAL A 493 46.84 11.06 19.10
N GLU A 494 47.32 12.29 18.88
CA GLU A 494 48.57 12.78 19.47
C GLU A 494 48.39 13.03 20.97
N GLN A 495 47.26 13.62 21.35
CA GLN A 495 46.92 13.88 22.76
C GLN A 495 46.15 12.74 23.43
N GLN A 496 45.96 11.62 22.73
CA GLN A 496 45.13 10.49 23.16
C GLN A 496 43.80 10.94 23.77
N THR A 497 43.11 11.87 23.11
CA THR A 497 41.86 12.48 23.62
C THR A 497 40.71 12.23 22.64
N VAL A 498 39.54 11.89 23.19
CA VAL A 498 38.28 11.78 22.45
C VAL A 498 37.30 12.77 23.05
N VAL A 499 36.87 13.75 22.26
CA VAL A 499 35.83 14.71 22.66
C VAL A 499 34.51 14.28 22.05
N VAL A 500 33.64 13.70 22.85
CA VAL A 500 32.29 13.28 22.47
C VAL A 500 31.38 14.49 22.53
N ILE A 501 30.60 14.72 21.48
CA ILE A 501 29.75 15.90 21.32
C ILE A 501 28.29 15.44 21.24
N GLN A 502 27.46 16.02 22.10
CA GLN A 502 26.01 15.89 22.07
C GLN A 502 25.41 17.29 22.01
N SER A 503 24.56 17.54 21.01
CA SER A 503 23.70 18.72 20.96
C SER A 503 22.44 18.47 21.78
N ALA A 504 21.94 19.53 22.41
CA ALA A 504 20.83 19.45 23.35
C ALA A 504 19.84 20.60 23.16
N MET A 505 18.56 20.25 22.99
CA MET A 505 17.43 21.21 22.89
C MET A 505 16.48 21.15 24.10
N SER A 506 16.49 20.07 24.86
CA SER A 506 15.82 19.91 26.16
C SER A 506 16.78 20.07 27.34
N MET A 507 16.23 20.34 28.53
CA MET A 507 16.98 20.37 29.80
C MET A 507 17.48 18.98 30.20
N GLU A 508 16.79 17.93 29.77
CA GLU A 508 17.13 16.54 30.07
C GLU A 508 17.53 15.83 28.77
N HIS A 509 18.65 15.11 28.80
CA HIS A 509 19.14 14.28 27.69
C HIS A 509 19.62 12.93 28.17
N ASP A 510 19.03 11.87 27.64
CA ASP A 510 19.43 10.51 27.97
C ASP A 510 20.68 10.08 27.20
N VAL A 511 21.74 9.74 27.93
CA VAL A 511 22.95 9.15 27.36
C VAL A 511 22.77 7.63 27.31
N LYS A 512 22.51 7.09 26.12
CA LYS A 512 22.26 5.64 26.00
C LYS A 512 23.53 4.83 26.34
N PRO A 513 23.42 3.71 27.09
CA PRO A 513 24.57 2.94 27.56
C PRO A 513 25.44 2.37 26.43
N LYS A 514 24.79 1.98 25.32
CA LYS A 514 25.42 1.30 24.18
C LYS A 514 26.56 2.11 23.56
N GLY A 515 26.41 3.42 23.41
CA GLY A 515 27.51 4.23 22.85
C GLY A 515 28.62 4.52 23.85
N LEU A 516 28.34 4.57 25.16
CA LEU A 516 29.39 4.65 26.18
C LEU A 516 30.23 3.37 26.21
N GLN A 517 29.58 2.21 26.04
CA GLN A 517 30.27 0.92 25.89
C GLN A 517 31.21 0.92 24.69
N ILE A 518 30.76 1.41 23.53
CA ILE A 518 31.60 1.53 22.31
C ILE A 518 32.82 2.42 22.59
N LEU A 519 32.61 3.54 23.28
CA LEU A 519 33.69 4.46 23.63
C LEU A 519 34.70 3.81 24.59
N GLU A 520 34.21 3.07 25.58
CA GLU A 520 35.02 2.36 26.57
C GLU A 520 35.89 1.28 25.93
N GLU A 521 35.26 0.38 25.17
CA GLU A 521 35.91 -0.76 24.53
C GLU A 521 37.00 -0.32 23.57
N LYS A 522 36.76 0.76 22.82
CA LYS A 522 37.65 1.18 21.75
C LYS A 522 38.78 2.08 22.21
N TRP A 523 38.47 3.10 23.01
CA TRP A 523 39.42 4.17 23.30
C TRP A 523 39.83 4.21 24.76
N GLN A 524 38.89 4.09 25.70
CA GLN A 524 39.20 4.20 27.14
C GLN A 524 40.16 3.09 27.60
N LYS A 525 39.90 1.83 27.24
CA LYS A 525 40.80 0.69 27.54
C LYS A 525 42.17 0.81 26.89
N SER A 526 42.27 1.60 25.81
CA SER A 526 43.51 1.92 25.10
C SER A 526 44.24 3.14 25.69
N GLY A 527 43.78 3.66 26.84
CA GLY A 527 44.40 4.79 27.55
C GLY A 527 43.91 6.18 27.13
N TYR A 528 42.99 6.27 26.18
CA TYR A 528 42.49 7.58 25.76
C TYR A 528 41.66 8.25 26.85
N ARG A 529 41.80 9.57 26.97
CA ARG A 529 40.93 10.40 27.77
C ARG A 529 39.65 10.71 26.99
N ILE A 530 38.50 10.37 27.56
CA ILE A 530 37.20 10.73 26.99
C ILE A 530 36.64 11.93 27.73
N CYS A 531 36.33 12.98 26.98
CA CYS A 531 35.65 14.17 27.43
C CYS A 531 34.26 14.21 26.78
N PHE A 532 33.21 14.40 27.57
CA PHE A 532 31.84 14.49 27.08
C PHE A 532 31.39 15.95 27.13
N VAL A 533 31.07 16.50 25.96
CA VAL A 533 30.70 17.90 25.78
C VAL A 533 29.25 17.96 25.33
N ILE A 534 28.41 18.59 26.15
CA ILE A 534 27.06 18.98 25.75
C ILE A 534 27.06 20.40 25.25
N ILE A 535 26.38 20.60 24.13
CA ILE A 535 26.27 21.90 23.50
C ILE A 535 24.80 22.27 23.36
N THR A 536 24.46 23.43 23.93
CA THR A 536 23.14 24.05 23.82
C THR A 536 23.24 25.41 23.16
N ASP A 537 22.10 25.95 22.75
CA ASP A 537 22.00 27.35 22.39
C ASP A 537 21.89 28.24 23.65
N ASN A 538 22.42 29.46 23.60
CA ASN A 538 22.47 30.41 24.72
C ASN A 538 21.10 31.04 25.06
N ARG A 539 20.14 30.25 25.59
CA ARG A 539 18.85 30.74 26.14
C ARG A 539 18.68 30.38 27.61
N ASP A 540 17.85 31.17 28.29
CA ASP A 540 17.57 31.03 29.72
C ASP A 540 17.07 29.63 30.12
N GLU A 541 16.27 28.99 29.26
CA GLU A 541 15.74 27.62 29.49
C GLU A 541 16.81 26.52 29.36
N THR A 542 17.85 26.75 28.57
CA THR A 542 18.95 25.80 28.31
C THR A 542 20.24 26.20 29.03
N LYS A 543 20.21 27.27 29.83
CA LYS A 543 21.33 27.71 30.68
C LYS A 543 21.76 26.65 31.68
N THR A 544 20.89 25.68 31.95
CA THR A 544 21.23 24.53 32.75
C THR A 544 20.81 23.25 32.07
N VAL A 545 21.69 22.26 32.07
CA VAL A 545 21.42 20.94 31.48
C VAL A 545 21.70 19.86 32.50
N ASP A 546 20.80 18.88 32.55
CA ASP A 546 20.93 17.68 33.37
C ASP A 546 21.14 16.45 32.49
N ILE A 547 22.23 15.75 32.79
CA ILE A 547 22.65 14.57 32.03
C ILE A 547 22.65 13.36 32.95
N PRO A 548 21.67 12.46 32.83
CA PRO A 548 21.77 11.13 33.41
C PRO A 548 22.87 10.33 32.70
N ILE A 549 23.91 9.97 33.44
CA ILE A 549 24.88 8.94 33.05
C ILE A 549 24.71 7.75 33.99
N LEU A 550 24.61 6.54 33.44
CA LEU A 550 24.60 5.33 34.26
C LEU A 550 25.86 5.26 35.12
N LYS A 551 25.70 4.96 36.41
CA LYS A 551 26.83 4.84 37.36
C LYS A 551 27.91 3.86 36.89
N THR A 552 27.50 2.81 36.18
CA THR A 552 28.40 1.80 35.61
C THR A 552 29.30 2.33 34.49
N TYR A 553 29.03 3.51 33.93
CA TYR A 553 29.83 4.13 32.87
C TYR A 553 30.37 5.50 33.28
N GLU A 554 30.17 5.92 34.53
CA GLU A 554 30.62 7.23 35.01
C GLU A 554 32.14 7.38 34.92
N HIS A 555 32.88 6.27 35.10
CA HIS A 555 34.35 6.21 35.00
C HIS A 555 34.88 6.28 33.57
N VAL A 556 34.04 6.06 32.56
CA VAL A 556 34.43 6.10 31.15
C VAL A 556 34.69 7.55 30.72
N VAL A 557 33.85 8.47 31.19
CA VAL A 557 33.92 9.89 30.86
C VAL A 557 34.68 10.63 31.95
N LYS A 558 35.90 11.10 31.67
CA LYS A 558 36.72 11.80 32.67
C LYS A 558 36.20 13.21 32.95
N GLU A 559 35.85 13.93 31.90
CA GLU A 559 35.42 15.33 31.97
C GLU A 559 34.03 15.47 31.35
N LYS A 560 33.15 16.24 32.01
CA LYS A 560 31.81 16.56 31.53
C LYS A 560 31.73 18.07 31.42
N VAL A 561 31.45 18.59 30.23
CA VAL A 561 31.45 20.03 29.97
C VAL A 561 30.15 20.44 29.29
N HIS A 562 29.55 21.52 29.77
CA HIS A 562 28.43 22.19 29.12
C HIS A 562 28.93 23.45 28.42
N ILE A 563 28.69 23.58 27.12
CA ILE A 563 28.98 24.77 26.32
C ILE A 563 27.66 25.37 25.85
N CYS A 564 27.47 26.64 26.17
CA CYS A 564 26.31 27.41 25.73
C CYS A 564 26.78 28.30 24.57
N MET A 565 26.51 27.89 23.33
CA MET A 565 27.00 28.61 22.15
C MET A 565 26.11 29.80 21.83
N SER A 566 26.73 30.95 21.52
CA SER A 566 26.00 32.14 21.13
C SER A 566 25.37 31.97 19.74
N LYS A 567 24.33 32.76 19.46
CA LYS A 567 23.77 32.87 18.10
C LYS A 567 24.85 33.16 17.06
N LYS A 568 25.83 34.00 17.39
CA LYS A 568 26.93 34.37 16.48
C LYS A 568 27.85 33.18 16.18
N ASP A 569 28.03 32.28 17.14
CA ASP A 569 28.90 31.12 16.97
C ASP A 569 28.20 30.03 16.15
N LEU A 570 26.92 29.77 16.42
CA LEU A 570 26.11 28.76 15.72
C LEU A 570 25.64 29.23 14.33
N PHE A 571 25.36 30.52 14.19
CA PHE A 571 24.80 31.14 12.98
C PHE A 571 25.62 32.38 12.59
N PRO A 572 26.90 32.20 12.19
CA PRO A 572 27.74 33.32 11.81
C PRO A 572 27.18 34.00 10.55
N VAL A 573 26.87 35.30 10.65
CA VAL A 573 26.42 36.11 9.50
C VAL A 573 27.59 36.22 8.50
N SER A 574 27.31 35.98 7.23
CA SER A 574 28.30 35.83 6.15
C SER A 574 29.09 37.10 5.76
N ASP A 575 29.06 38.17 6.55
CA ASP A 575 29.72 39.45 6.24
C ASP A 575 31.26 39.35 6.16
N SER A 576 31.83 38.20 6.50
CA SER A 576 33.27 37.98 6.45
C SER A 576 33.70 37.28 5.15
N LYS A 577 34.46 38.03 4.35
CA LYS A 577 35.24 37.62 3.15
C LYS A 577 36.04 36.30 3.30
N TRP A 578 36.21 35.81 4.53
CA TRP A 578 36.94 34.61 4.92
C TRP A 578 36.17 33.29 4.72
N GLN A 579 34.88 33.31 4.38
CA GLN A 579 34.08 32.09 4.18
C GLN A 579 33.94 31.65 2.71
N LEU A 580 34.40 32.44 1.73
CA LEU A 580 34.46 32.02 0.33
C LEU A 580 35.53 30.93 0.09
N MET A 581 36.64 30.93 0.83
CA MET A 581 37.72 29.96 0.66
C MET A 581 37.33 28.53 1.07
N PRO A 582 36.74 28.27 2.26
CA PRO A 582 36.22 26.94 2.59
C PRO A 582 35.04 26.51 1.72
N ARG A 583 34.35 27.45 1.05
CA ARG A 583 33.26 27.17 0.11
C ARG A 583 33.81 26.73 -1.24
N LEU A 584 34.89 27.35 -1.72
CA LEU A 584 35.64 26.94 -2.91
C LEU A 584 36.31 25.59 -2.70
N GLU A 585 37.03 25.40 -1.59
CA GLU A 585 37.70 24.13 -1.26
C GLU A 585 36.70 22.99 -1.05
N ARG A 586 35.51 23.28 -0.47
CA ARG A 586 34.41 22.30 -0.39
C ARG A 586 33.81 21.99 -1.75
N MET A 587 33.64 22.98 -2.63
CA MET A 587 33.20 22.74 -4.00
C MET A 587 34.22 21.90 -4.75
N GLU A 588 35.52 22.17 -4.62
CA GLU A 588 36.59 21.40 -5.26
C GLU A 588 36.68 19.98 -4.71
N ALA A 589 36.57 19.78 -3.39
CA ALA A 589 36.54 18.46 -2.78
C ALA A 589 35.27 17.67 -3.15
N ALA A 590 34.12 18.33 -3.20
CA ALA A 590 32.86 17.73 -3.63
C ALA A 590 32.90 17.36 -5.11
N VAL A 591 33.44 18.22 -5.98
CA VAL A 591 33.70 17.92 -7.39
C VAL A 591 34.68 16.76 -7.53
N GLY A 592 35.72 16.69 -6.69
CA GLY A 592 36.66 15.56 -6.64
C GLY A 592 36.00 14.24 -6.27
N LEU A 593 35.16 14.23 -5.24
CA LEU A 593 34.37 13.06 -4.82
C LEU A 593 33.35 12.65 -5.89
N GLN A 594 32.64 13.61 -6.47
CA GLN A 594 31.68 13.38 -7.55
C GLN A 594 32.37 12.79 -8.79
N ASN A 595 33.56 13.28 -9.14
CA ASN A 595 34.37 12.71 -10.22
C ASN A 595 34.81 11.27 -9.91
N ALA A 596 35.21 10.96 -8.67
CA ALA A 596 35.53 9.60 -8.28
C ALA A 596 34.31 8.66 -8.34
N THR A 597 33.13 9.14 -7.92
CA THR A 597 31.86 8.40 -8.05
C THR A 597 31.49 8.19 -9.51
N ILE A 598 31.61 9.20 -10.36
CA ILE A 598 31.36 9.10 -11.80
C ILE A 598 32.31 8.08 -12.44
N GLN A 599 33.60 8.07 -12.07
CA GLN A 599 34.55 7.06 -12.55
C GLN A 599 34.19 5.63 -12.10
N SER A 600 33.73 5.47 -10.86
CA SER A 600 33.25 4.18 -10.35
C SER A 600 31.99 3.71 -11.10
N GLN A 601 31.02 4.61 -11.31
CA GLN A 601 29.80 4.31 -12.08
C GLN A 601 30.13 3.99 -13.54
N SER A 602 31.04 4.73 -14.17
CA SER A 602 31.52 4.46 -15.53
C SER A 602 32.15 3.06 -15.63
N SER A 603 32.91 2.64 -14.62
CA SER A 603 33.50 1.28 -14.57
C SER A 603 32.42 0.20 -14.43
N ASN A 604 31.39 0.44 -13.61
CA ASN A 604 30.25 -0.46 -13.47
C ASN A 604 29.42 -0.57 -14.76
N ILE A 605 29.14 0.56 -15.43
CA ILE A 605 28.46 0.58 -16.73
C ILE A 605 29.26 -0.20 -17.76
N GLN A 606 30.59 -0.03 -17.79
CA GLN A 606 31.46 -0.79 -18.68
C GLN A 606 31.41 -2.30 -18.38
N ALA A 607 31.37 -2.70 -17.12
CA ALA A 607 31.18 -4.11 -16.74
C ALA A 607 29.80 -4.66 -17.14
N GLN A 608 28.74 -3.85 -17.05
CA GLN A 608 27.40 -4.23 -17.53
C GLN A 608 27.36 -4.37 -19.05
N ASN A 609 27.98 -3.44 -19.78
CA ASN A 609 28.10 -3.53 -21.24
C ASN A 609 28.84 -4.80 -21.67
N ASN A 610 29.91 -5.18 -20.98
CA ASN A 610 30.60 -6.45 -21.24
C ASN A 610 29.70 -7.67 -20.99
N ARG A 611 28.83 -7.63 -19.97
CA ARG A 611 27.85 -8.70 -19.73
C ARG A 611 26.77 -8.75 -20.82
N LEU A 612 26.28 -7.60 -21.27
CA LEU A 612 25.31 -7.53 -22.36
C LEU A 612 25.91 -8.04 -23.68
N GLN A 613 27.18 -7.72 -23.95
CA GLN A 613 27.90 -8.28 -25.10
C GLN A 613 27.98 -9.80 -25.02
N ALA A 614 28.33 -10.37 -23.86
CA ALA A 614 28.37 -11.82 -23.68
C ALA A 614 26.99 -12.49 -23.85
N LEU A 615 25.91 -11.83 -23.43
CA LEU A 615 24.54 -12.31 -23.66
C LEU A 615 24.15 -12.25 -25.14
N SER A 616 24.56 -11.19 -25.84
CA SER A 616 24.37 -11.05 -27.28
C SER A 616 25.06 -12.18 -28.04
N ASP A 617 26.32 -12.48 -27.71
CA ASP A 617 27.10 -13.55 -28.33
C ASP A 617 26.48 -14.93 -28.07
N ASN A 618 25.95 -15.17 -26.86
CA ASN A 618 25.24 -16.39 -26.53
C ASN A 618 23.92 -16.53 -27.32
N THR A 619 23.19 -15.44 -27.50
CA THR A 619 21.96 -15.41 -28.31
C THR A 619 22.27 -15.69 -29.78
N GLN A 620 23.36 -15.13 -30.30
CA GLN A 620 23.84 -15.44 -31.65
C GLN A 620 24.18 -16.92 -31.80
N ALA A 621 24.88 -17.51 -30.83
CA ALA A 621 25.19 -18.94 -30.85
C ALA A 621 23.93 -19.83 -30.78
N GLN A 622 22.87 -19.39 -30.08
CA GLN A 622 21.58 -20.07 -30.09
C GLN A 622 20.88 -19.98 -31.45
N ASN A 623 20.93 -18.82 -32.10
CA ASN A 623 20.40 -18.65 -33.45
C ASN A 623 21.11 -19.54 -34.46
N ASP A 624 22.44 -19.67 -34.39
CA ASP A 624 23.21 -20.56 -35.27
C ASP A 624 22.82 -22.04 -35.08
N ARG A 625 22.52 -22.44 -33.83
CA ARG A 625 21.98 -23.78 -33.52
C ARG A 625 20.59 -23.99 -34.10
N LEU A 626 19.70 -23.00 -33.99
CA LEU A 626 18.37 -23.04 -34.58
C LEU A 626 18.44 -23.13 -36.11
N GLN A 627 19.35 -22.38 -36.74
CA GLN A 627 19.57 -22.46 -38.18
C GLN A 627 20.05 -23.86 -38.59
N THR A 628 20.94 -24.46 -37.81
CA THR A 628 21.40 -25.85 -38.03
C THR A 628 20.26 -26.86 -37.92
N LEU A 629 19.37 -26.68 -36.94
CA LEU A 629 18.17 -27.53 -36.78
C LEU A 629 17.19 -27.34 -37.93
N SER A 630 16.97 -26.10 -38.37
CA SER A 630 16.13 -25.78 -39.53
C SER A 630 16.62 -26.51 -40.78
N ASN A 631 17.93 -26.48 -41.05
CA ASN A 631 18.54 -27.20 -42.17
C ASN A 631 18.35 -28.73 -42.06
N LYS A 632 18.40 -29.30 -40.85
CA LYS A 632 18.13 -30.73 -40.63
C LYS A 632 16.67 -31.09 -40.89
N ILE A 633 15.74 -30.24 -40.46
CA ILE A 633 14.31 -30.43 -40.72
C ILE A 633 14.04 -30.36 -42.22
N GLN A 634 14.65 -29.39 -42.93
CA GLN A 634 14.52 -29.31 -44.39
C GLN A 634 15.00 -30.58 -45.07
N ALA A 635 16.17 -31.10 -44.69
CA ALA A 635 16.69 -32.36 -45.24
C ALA A 635 15.79 -33.58 -44.94
N GLN A 636 15.13 -33.61 -43.77
CA GLN A 636 14.13 -34.64 -43.47
C GLN A 636 12.88 -34.49 -44.33
N ASN A 637 12.45 -33.26 -44.60
CA ASN A 637 11.29 -32.98 -45.43
C ASN A 637 11.54 -33.40 -46.88
N ASP A 638 12.73 -33.10 -47.42
CA ASP A 638 13.15 -33.54 -48.74
C ASP A 638 13.15 -35.08 -48.85
N ARG A 639 13.56 -35.77 -47.76
CA ARG A 639 13.52 -37.23 -47.68
C ARG A 639 12.09 -37.78 -47.65
N LEU A 640 11.19 -37.12 -46.92
CA LEU A 640 9.76 -37.48 -46.91
C LEU A 640 9.13 -37.25 -48.29
N GLN A 641 9.49 -36.18 -48.97
CA GLN A 641 9.02 -35.91 -50.33
C GLN A 641 9.52 -36.96 -51.33
N ALA A 642 10.78 -37.41 -51.20
CA ALA A 642 11.30 -38.52 -51.98
C ALA A 642 10.54 -39.84 -51.73
N LEU A 643 10.20 -40.13 -50.46
CA LEU A 643 9.37 -41.28 -50.09
C LEU A 643 7.95 -41.17 -50.64
N SER A 644 7.35 -39.98 -50.60
CA SER A 644 6.04 -39.71 -51.17
C SER A 644 6.03 -39.96 -52.68
N ASN A 645 7.04 -39.46 -53.39
CA ASN A 645 7.20 -39.72 -54.84
C ASN A 645 7.40 -41.21 -55.14
N SER A 646 8.15 -41.94 -54.29
CA SER A 646 8.28 -43.40 -54.40
C SER A 646 6.96 -44.12 -54.16
N GLY A 647 6.15 -43.66 -53.20
CA GLY A 647 4.81 -44.18 -52.95
C GLY A 647 3.87 -43.91 -54.13
N GLN A 648 3.94 -42.72 -54.73
CA GLN A 648 3.20 -42.39 -55.93
C GLN A 648 3.58 -43.30 -57.10
N ALA A 649 4.87 -43.55 -57.32
CA ALA A 649 5.33 -44.47 -58.35
C ALA A 649 4.86 -45.92 -58.11
N GLN A 650 4.75 -46.36 -56.84
CA GLN A 650 4.12 -47.64 -56.51
C GLN A 650 2.62 -47.64 -56.77
N ASN A 651 1.94 -46.54 -56.47
CA ASN A 651 0.52 -46.38 -56.74
C ASN A 651 0.23 -46.39 -58.25
N ASP A 652 1.08 -45.77 -59.06
CA ASP A 652 0.97 -45.80 -60.52
C ASP A 652 1.17 -47.23 -61.07
N LYS A 653 2.09 -48.01 -60.49
CA LYS A 653 2.22 -49.45 -60.79
C LYS A 653 0.96 -50.22 -60.39
N LEU A 654 0.38 -49.93 -59.22
CA LEU A 654 -0.88 -50.53 -58.77
C LEU A 654 -2.02 -50.19 -59.71
N ASN A 655 -2.12 -48.95 -60.19
CA ASN A 655 -3.12 -48.52 -61.15
C ASN A 655 -2.96 -49.23 -62.50
N LEU A 656 -1.74 -49.48 -62.96
CA LEU A 656 -1.46 -50.31 -64.14
C LEU A 656 -1.90 -51.77 -63.95
N VAL A 657 -1.69 -52.32 -62.75
CA VAL A 657 -2.20 -53.65 -62.38
C VAL A 657 -3.72 -53.64 -62.33
N GLU A 658 -4.34 -52.62 -61.76
CA GLU A 658 -5.80 -52.46 -61.71
C GLU A 658 -6.41 -52.32 -63.11
N GLN A 659 -5.79 -51.57 -64.02
CA GLN A 659 -6.22 -51.51 -65.42
C GLN A 659 -6.12 -52.87 -66.12
N SER A 660 -5.10 -53.67 -65.76
CA SER A 660 -4.98 -55.05 -66.24
C SER A 660 -6.09 -55.94 -65.67
N PHE A 661 -6.45 -55.77 -64.40
CA PHE A 661 -7.60 -56.44 -63.77
C PHE A 661 -8.93 -56.01 -64.39
N ARG A 662 -9.16 -54.72 -64.64
CA ARG A 662 -10.39 -54.21 -65.28
C ARG A 662 -10.57 -54.74 -66.71
N LYS A 663 -9.47 -54.99 -67.43
CA LYS A 663 -9.52 -55.70 -68.72
C LYS A 663 -9.97 -57.16 -68.58
N MET A 664 -9.58 -57.85 -67.50
CA MET A 664 -10.10 -59.19 -67.17
C MET A 664 -11.54 -59.14 -66.65
N ASP A 665 -11.89 -58.11 -65.90
CA ASP A 665 -13.22 -57.94 -65.30
C ASP A 665 -14.28 -57.58 -66.35
N LEU A 666 -13.93 -56.80 -67.39
CA LEU A 666 -14.81 -56.55 -68.55
C LEU A 666 -15.12 -57.81 -69.36
N GLN A 667 -14.25 -58.84 -69.34
CA GLN A 667 -14.56 -60.14 -69.95
C GLN A 667 -15.42 -61.03 -69.04
N THR A 668 -15.48 -60.74 -67.74
CA THR A 668 -16.18 -61.56 -66.74
C THR A 668 -17.52 -60.94 -66.32
N SER A 669 -17.69 -59.62 -66.52
CA SER A 669 -18.85 -58.81 -66.14
C SER A 669 -20.02 -58.89 -67.13
N GLU A 670 -19.86 -59.37 -68.37
CA GLU A 670 -21.01 -59.62 -69.27
C GLU A 670 -21.80 -60.88 -68.87
N ILE A 671 -21.28 -61.74 -67.99
CA ILE A 671 -21.90 -63.04 -67.65
C ILE A 671 -22.57 -63.03 -66.26
N TYR A 672 -22.18 -62.14 -65.33
CA TYR A 672 -22.67 -62.21 -63.93
C TYR A 672 -23.72 -61.18 -63.52
N THR A 673 -24.18 -60.30 -64.42
CA THR A 673 -25.31 -59.38 -64.13
C THR A 673 -26.67 -59.97 -64.52
N LEU A 674 -26.90 -61.27 -64.24
CA LEU A 674 -28.23 -61.89 -64.28
C LEU A 674 -28.54 -62.83 -63.09
N LEU A 675 -27.70 -62.91 -62.06
CA LEU A 675 -28.08 -63.58 -60.81
C LEU A 675 -27.59 -62.87 -59.55
N ILE A 676 -28.57 -62.23 -58.89
CA ILE A 676 -28.68 -61.96 -57.46
C ILE A 676 -27.73 -60.90 -56.89
N GLY A 677 -28.24 -59.67 -56.89
CA GLY A 677 -28.00 -58.69 -55.84
C GLY A 677 -29.04 -58.86 -54.72
N LYS A 678 -28.56 -59.03 -53.49
CA LYS A 678 -29.11 -58.40 -52.26
C LYS A 678 -28.37 -58.82 -50.97
N GLN A 679 -27.57 -59.90 -51.00
CA GLN A 679 -27.08 -60.54 -49.77
C GLN A 679 -25.78 -59.96 -49.16
N VAL A 680 -25.00 -59.13 -49.89
CA VAL A 680 -23.64 -58.73 -49.41
C VAL A 680 -23.62 -57.38 -48.66
N ALA A 681 -24.60 -56.50 -48.88
CA ALA A 681 -24.66 -55.22 -48.18
C ALA A 681 -25.24 -55.35 -46.76
N GLU A 682 -26.13 -56.31 -46.52
CA GLU A 682 -26.69 -56.59 -45.19
C GLU A 682 -25.65 -57.29 -44.28
N ASP A 683 -24.79 -58.16 -44.84
CA ASP A 683 -23.78 -58.92 -44.08
C ASP A 683 -22.61 -58.04 -43.57
N LEU A 684 -22.28 -56.96 -44.26
CA LEU A 684 -21.18 -56.06 -43.87
C LEU A 684 -21.56 -55.12 -42.71
N ILE A 685 -22.84 -54.75 -42.62
CA ILE A 685 -23.35 -53.91 -41.54
C ILE A 685 -23.55 -54.75 -40.26
N GLU A 686 -24.06 -55.98 -40.37
CA GLU A 686 -24.16 -56.89 -39.21
C GLU A 686 -22.78 -57.28 -38.65
N ARG A 687 -21.79 -57.57 -39.50
CA ARG A 687 -20.43 -57.93 -39.03
C ARG A 687 -19.69 -56.77 -38.40
N GLY A 688 -19.88 -55.53 -38.89
CA GLY A 688 -19.29 -54.34 -38.29
C GLY A 688 -19.82 -54.07 -36.87
N ILE A 689 -21.11 -54.28 -36.66
CA ILE A 689 -21.77 -54.13 -35.35
C ILE A 689 -21.35 -55.26 -34.38
N ASP A 690 -21.24 -56.50 -34.87
CA ASP A 690 -20.82 -57.64 -34.04
C ASP A 690 -19.35 -57.55 -33.57
N ILE A 691 -18.44 -57.02 -34.41
CA ILE A 691 -17.03 -56.79 -34.05
C ILE A 691 -16.91 -55.73 -32.94
N LEU A 692 -17.66 -54.63 -33.04
CA LEU A 692 -17.67 -53.58 -32.03
C LEU A 692 -18.27 -54.07 -30.70
N CYS A 693 -19.34 -54.87 -30.76
CA CYS A 693 -19.94 -55.50 -29.58
C CYS A 693 -19.00 -56.50 -28.89
N LYS A 694 -18.21 -57.27 -29.65
CA LYS A 694 -17.21 -58.23 -29.12
C LYS A 694 -15.99 -57.53 -28.50
N LEU A 695 -15.51 -56.44 -29.09
CA LEU A 695 -14.44 -55.61 -28.52
C LEU A 695 -14.86 -54.98 -27.19
N PHE A 696 -16.10 -54.50 -27.08
CA PHE A 696 -16.62 -53.90 -25.85
C PHE A 696 -16.81 -54.92 -24.72
N LYS A 697 -17.38 -56.10 -25.02
CA LYS A 697 -17.53 -57.20 -24.05
C LYS A 697 -16.20 -57.75 -23.54
N LYS A 698 -15.15 -57.74 -24.37
CA LYS A 698 -13.80 -58.21 -23.98
C LYS A 698 -13.07 -57.21 -23.08
N THR A 699 -13.39 -55.91 -23.19
CA THR A 699 -12.69 -54.85 -22.47
C THR A 699 -13.32 -54.56 -21.10
N PHE A 700 -14.63 -54.82 -20.90
CA PHE A 700 -15.33 -54.52 -19.64
C PHE A 700 -16.31 -55.65 -19.22
N PRO A 701 -15.85 -56.74 -18.57
CA PRO A 701 -16.64 -57.97 -18.47
C PRO A 701 -17.71 -58.03 -17.34
N THR A 702 -17.70 -57.16 -16.32
CA THR A 702 -18.42 -57.48 -15.06
C THR A 702 -19.17 -56.35 -14.34
N SER A 703 -19.66 -55.32 -15.05
CA SER A 703 -20.59 -54.35 -14.43
C SER A 703 -21.88 -54.19 -15.22
N LYS A 704 -22.98 -54.71 -14.65
CA LYS A 704 -24.35 -54.60 -15.20
C LYS A 704 -24.81 -53.14 -15.39
N ARG A 705 -24.16 -52.16 -14.74
CA ARG A 705 -24.49 -50.72 -14.83
C ARG A 705 -23.71 -49.95 -15.90
N LEU A 706 -22.55 -50.45 -16.35
CA LEU A 706 -21.81 -49.86 -17.47
C LEU A 706 -22.47 -50.16 -18.83
N HIS A 707 -23.27 -51.21 -18.90
CA HIS A 707 -24.05 -51.58 -20.09
C HIS A 707 -25.07 -50.49 -20.48
N ASP A 708 -25.70 -49.84 -19.50
CA ASP A 708 -26.72 -48.80 -19.75
C ASP A 708 -26.11 -47.49 -20.27
N ILE A 709 -24.92 -47.13 -19.76
CA ILE A 709 -24.14 -45.97 -20.24
C ILE A 709 -23.60 -46.23 -21.65
N SER A 710 -23.14 -47.44 -21.92
CA SER A 710 -22.63 -47.84 -23.24
C SER A 710 -23.73 -47.77 -24.30
N SER A 711 -24.95 -48.18 -23.96
CA SER A 711 -26.12 -48.11 -24.84
C SER A 711 -26.51 -46.65 -25.15
N LEU A 712 -26.36 -45.74 -24.18
CA LEU A 712 -26.60 -44.31 -24.36
C LEU A 712 -25.56 -43.66 -25.29
N VAL A 713 -24.27 -43.99 -25.11
CA VAL A 713 -23.16 -43.47 -25.94
C VAL A 713 -23.22 -44.00 -27.37
N LEU A 714 -23.59 -45.27 -27.56
CA LEU A 714 -23.75 -45.86 -28.89
C LEU A 714 -24.91 -45.21 -29.67
N ASN A 715 -26.02 -44.91 -29.00
CA ASN A 715 -27.15 -44.20 -29.61
C ASN A 715 -26.78 -42.78 -30.06
N VAL A 716 -25.94 -42.07 -29.30
CA VAL A 716 -25.44 -40.73 -29.65
C VAL A 716 -24.45 -40.78 -30.83
N LEU A 717 -23.58 -41.79 -30.87
CA LEU A 717 -22.64 -42.01 -31.99
C LEU A 717 -23.35 -42.34 -33.30
N VAL A 718 -24.37 -43.20 -33.25
CA VAL A 718 -25.21 -43.52 -34.42
C VAL A 718 -25.95 -42.28 -34.91
N CYS A 719 -26.49 -41.45 -34.00
CA CYS A 719 -27.16 -40.19 -34.39
C CYS A 719 -26.20 -39.17 -35.04
N ASN A 720 -24.92 -39.14 -34.64
CA ASN A 720 -23.92 -38.25 -35.22
C ASN A 720 -23.35 -38.74 -36.57
N LEU A 721 -23.23 -40.06 -36.76
CA LEU A 721 -22.92 -40.67 -38.07
C LEU A 721 -24.05 -40.45 -39.09
N TYR A 722 -25.30 -40.38 -38.62
CA TYR A 722 -26.46 -40.00 -39.44
C TYR A 722 -26.53 -38.49 -39.74
N ARG A 723 -26.06 -37.61 -38.85
CA ARG A 723 -25.96 -36.15 -39.10
C ARG A 723 -24.91 -35.78 -40.14
N SER A 724 -23.83 -36.55 -40.25
CA SER A 724 -22.68 -36.24 -41.11
C SER A 724 -22.82 -36.78 -42.54
N SER A 725 -23.72 -37.72 -42.81
CA SER A 725 -23.88 -38.37 -44.12
C SER A 725 -24.84 -37.68 -45.09
N GLY A 726 -25.51 -36.60 -44.68
CA GLY A 726 -26.21 -35.67 -45.59
C GLY A 726 -27.25 -36.29 -46.54
N CYS A 727 -27.84 -37.43 -46.19
CA CYS A 727 -28.70 -38.21 -47.08
C CYS A 727 -30.19 -37.91 -46.83
N PRO A 728 -30.95 -37.35 -47.79
CA PRO A 728 -32.38 -37.12 -47.61
C PRO A 728 -33.18 -38.36 -48.10
N LEU A 729 -33.98 -38.92 -47.19
CA LEU A 729 -35.06 -39.91 -47.39
C LEU A 729 -34.66 -41.38 -47.58
N ILE A 730 -35.00 -42.24 -46.60
CA ILE A 730 -35.34 -43.67 -46.78
C ILE A 730 -36.45 -44.06 -45.74
N PRO A 731 -37.40 -44.98 -46.06
CA PRO A 731 -38.75 -45.06 -45.49
C PRO A 731 -38.87 -45.74 -44.11
N SER A 732 -40.07 -45.60 -43.54
CA SER A 732 -40.51 -45.94 -42.17
C SER A 732 -40.50 -47.42 -41.75
N ALA A 733 -39.61 -48.26 -42.27
CA ALA A 733 -39.67 -49.71 -42.02
C ALA A 733 -38.29 -50.34 -41.76
N SER A 734 -37.63 -49.95 -40.68
CA SER A 734 -36.64 -50.79 -39.96
C SER A 734 -36.13 -50.06 -38.70
N LEU A 735 -36.73 -50.36 -37.54
CA LEU A 735 -36.24 -49.93 -36.23
C LEU A 735 -35.82 -51.18 -35.44
N PRO A 736 -34.59 -51.24 -34.88
CA PRO A 736 -34.11 -52.41 -34.14
C PRO A 736 -35.03 -52.76 -32.96
N GLU A 737 -35.15 -54.04 -32.63
CA GLU A 737 -36.04 -54.57 -31.58
C GLU A 737 -35.63 -54.22 -30.14
N VAL A 738 -34.56 -53.46 -29.90
CA VAL A 738 -33.98 -53.29 -28.55
C VAL A 738 -34.42 -52.00 -27.84
N ALA A 739 -35.62 -51.50 -28.11
CA ALA A 739 -36.18 -50.35 -27.40
C ALA A 739 -37.51 -50.71 -26.74
N ASN A 740 -37.66 -50.39 -25.45
CA ASN A 740 -38.91 -50.52 -24.70
C ASN A 740 -40.06 -49.83 -25.49
N ASN A 741 -41.19 -50.52 -25.63
CA ASN A 741 -42.31 -50.15 -26.51
C ASN A 741 -42.83 -48.72 -26.29
N ASP A 742 -42.67 -48.18 -25.08
CA ASP A 742 -43.10 -46.81 -24.75
C ASP A 742 -42.26 -45.72 -25.46
N HIS A 743 -40.96 -45.95 -25.63
CA HIS A 743 -40.07 -45.02 -26.36
C HIS A 743 -40.28 -45.09 -27.88
N LYS A 744 -40.56 -46.28 -28.43
CA LYS A 744 -40.91 -46.44 -29.86
C LYS A 744 -42.19 -45.68 -30.20
N GLU A 745 -43.21 -45.70 -29.34
CA GLU A 745 -44.47 -44.97 -29.57
C GLU A 745 -44.38 -43.46 -29.34
N ARG A 746 -43.51 -42.98 -28.43
CA ARG A 746 -43.23 -41.54 -28.28
C ARG A 746 -42.50 -40.97 -29.49
N LEU A 747 -41.52 -41.70 -30.02
CA LEU A 747 -40.74 -41.28 -31.19
C LEU A 747 -41.60 -41.29 -32.47
N LYS A 748 -42.42 -42.34 -32.67
CA LYS A 748 -43.39 -42.41 -33.77
C LYS A 748 -44.41 -41.26 -33.72
N ARG A 749 -44.89 -40.87 -32.53
CA ARG A 749 -45.80 -39.70 -32.37
C ARG A 749 -45.15 -38.36 -32.70
N CYS A 750 -43.85 -38.19 -32.40
CA CYS A 750 -43.13 -36.96 -32.72
C CYS A 750 -42.85 -36.84 -34.23
N ILE A 751 -42.51 -37.95 -34.89
CA ILE A 751 -42.25 -38.01 -36.33
C ILE A 751 -43.55 -37.79 -37.13
N LYS A 752 -44.68 -38.38 -36.70
CA LYS A 752 -45.98 -38.27 -37.41
C LYS A 752 -46.63 -36.88 -37.32
N LYS A 753 -46.21 -36.02 -36.39
CA LYS A 753 -46.77 -34.66 -36.20
C LYS A 753 -45.96 -33.52 -36.84
N GLY A 754 -44.86 -33.82 -37.56
CA GLY A 754 -44.12 -32.81 -38.34
C GLY A 754 -43.73 -31.56 -37.53
N SER A 755 -43.43 -31.70 -36.24
CA SER A 755 -43.11 -30.58 -35.34
C SER A 755 -41.93 -30.95 -34.44
N ILE A 756 -40.71 -30.79 -34.94
CA ILE A 756 -39.53 -30.70 -34.08
C ILE A 756 -39.32 -29.22 -33.79
N ASN A 757 -39.82 -28.77 -32.64
CA ASN A 757 -39.49 -27.47 -32.08
C ASN A 757 -38.13 -27.59 -31.37
N MET A 758 -37.11 -26.90 -31.88
CA MET A 758 -35.73 -26.93 -31.38
C MET A 758 -35.61 -26.61 -29.87
N ARG A 759 -36.56 -25.87 -29.28
CA ARG A 759 -36.54 -25.55 -27.83
C ARG A 759 -36.79 -26.75 -26.90
N ARG A 760 -37.30 -27.88 -27.41
CA ARG A 760 -37.50 -29.10 -26.58
C ARG A 760 -36.27 -30.02 -26.52
N LEU A 761 -35.25 -29.78 -27.34
CA LEU A 761 -33.98 -30.51 -27.26
C LEU A 761 -33.06 -29.92 -26.17
N GLU A 762 -33.12 -28.61 -25.93
CA GLU A 762 -32.39 -27.94 -24.84
C GLU A 762 -32.83 -28.42 -23.44
N SER A 763 -34.08 -28.87 -23.28
CA SER A 763 -34.54 -29.44 -22.00
C SER A 763 -34.07 -30.89 -21.77
N CYS A 764 -33.74 -31.64 -22.83
CA CYS A 764 -33.18 -32.99 -22.69
C CYS A 764 -31.72 -32.97 -22.22
N ASP A 765 -30.95 -31.94 -22.58
CA ASP A 765 -29.56 -31.80 -22.13
C ASP A 765 -29.47 -31.61 -20.61
N HIS A 766 -30.42 -30.88 -20.01
CA HIS A 766 -30.44 -30.66 -18.56
C HIS A 766 -30.79 -31.90 -17.74
N GLU A 767 -31.68 -32.75 -18.24
CA GLU A 767 -32.06 -34.00 -17.56
C GLU A 767 -30.97 -35.07 -17.68
N ILE A 768 -30.29 -35.13 -18.84
CA ILE A 768 -29.13 -36.00 -19.06
C ILE A 768 -27.94 -35.53 -18.20
N LEU A 769 -27.69 -34.22 -18.10
CA LEU A 769 -26.67 -33.65 -17.22
C LEU A 769 -26.94 -33.95 -15.73
N ASN A 770 -28.20 -33.91 -15.30
CA ASN A 770 -28.57 -34.24 -13.92
C ASN A 770 -28.41 -35.73 -13.63
N GLN A 771 -28.76 -36.62 -14.56
CA GLN A 771 -28.55 -38.06 -14.41
C GLN A 771 -27.05 -38.43 -14.43
N LEU A 772 -26.25 -37.72 -15.23
CA LEU A 772 -24.79 -37.91 -15.26
C LEU A 772 -24.15 -37.45 -13.94
N ASN A 773 -24.56 -36.29 -13.41
CA ASN A 773 -24.11 -35.80 -12.11
C ASN A 773 -24.51 -36.72 -10.96
N GLN A 774 -25.70 -37.31 -11.02
CA GLN A 774 -26.16 -38.28 -10.02
C GLN A 774 -25.37 -39.59 -10.11
N THR A 775 -24.95 -39.99 -11.31
CA THR A 775 -24.11 -41.17 -11.56
C THR A 775 -22.67 -40.93 -11.09
N LEU A 776 -22.10 -39.75 -11.32
CA LEU A 776 -20.76 -39.36 -10.84
C LEU A 776 -20.64 -39.34 -9.31
N ARG A 777 -21.72 -39.01 -8.61
CA ARG A 777 -21.78 -39.06 -7.13
C ARG A 777 -21.82 -40.48 -6.56
N GLN A 778 -22.11 -41.49 -7.38
CA GLN A 778 -22.27 -42.89 -6.95
C GLN A 778 -21.05 -43.77 -7.27
N HIS A 779 -20.00 -43.22 -7.90
CA HIS A 779 -18.80 -43.96 -8.29
C HIS A 779 -17.57 -43.63 -7.43
N ASP A 780 -16.62 -44.57 -7.37
CA ASP A 780 -15.39 -44.46 -6.58
C ASP A 780 -14.60 -43.19 -7.01
N PRO A 781 -14.23 -42.32 -6.06
CA PRO A 781 -13.49 -41.09 -6.35
C PRO A 781 -12.11 -41.31 -6.99
N ASN A 782 -11.59 -42.53 -7.10
CA ASN A 782 -10.29 -42.81 -7.72
C ASN A 782 -10.34 -43.25 -9.21
N ASP A 783 -11.51 -43.29 -9.87
CA ASP A 783 -11.60 -43.67 -11.29
C ASP A 783 -11.24 -42.49 -12.23
N HIS A 784 -9.95 -42.43 -12.61
CA HIS A 784 -9.38 -41.38 -13.46
C HIS A 784 -9.85 -41.43 -14.92
N VAL A 785 -10.31 -42.58 -15.41
CA VAL A 785 -10.71 -42.76 -16.82
C VAL A 785 -12.11 -42.18 -17.05
N LEU A 786 -13.04 -42.43 -16.13
CA LEU A 786 -14.40 -41.91 -16.21
C LEU A 786 -14.43 -40.37 -16.11
N LYS A 787 -13.58 -39.80 -15.25
CA LYS A 787 -13.47 -38.34 -15.06
C LYS A 787 -12.87 -37.62 -16.27
N THR A 788 -11.85 -38.22 -16.89
CA THR A 788 -11.24 -37.69 -18.12
C THR A 788 -12.20 -37.78 -19.31
N ALA A 789 -12.97 -38.86 -19.42
CA ALA A 789 -13.98 -39.02 -20.46
C ALA A 789 -15.14 -38.00 -20.34
N VAL A 790 -15.59 -37.71 -19.11
CA VAL A 790 -16.64 -36.70 -18.87
C VAL A 790 -16.13 -35.28 -19.14
N ALA A 791 -14.89 -34.96 -18.73
CA ALA A 791 -14.28 -33.68 -19.04
C ALA A 791 -14.14 -33.47 -20.56
N LEU A 792 -13.65 -34.49 -21.29
CA LEU A 792 -13.53 -34.44 -22.75
C LEU A 792 -14.90 -34.35 -23.45
N TRP A 793 -15.94 -34.97 -22.91
CA TRP A 793 -17.30 -34.92 -23.49
C TRP A 793 -17.97 -33.55 -23.34
N ILE A 794 -17.84 -32.91 -22.16
CA ILE A 794 -18.35 -31.55 -21.91
C ILE A 794 -17.64 -30.52 -22.81
N ILE A 795 -16.35 -30.72 -23.02
CA ILE A 795 -15.54 -29.88 -23.91
C ILE A 795 -15.95 -30.05 -25.38
N ASN A 796 -16.30 -31.28 -25.81
CA ASN A 796 -16.66 -31.57 -27.21
C ASN A 796 -18.08 -31.09 -27.58
N ILE A 797 -19.04 -31.12 -26.66
CA ILE A 797 -20.43 -30.66 -26.92
C ILE A 797 -20.52 -29.14 -27.10
N ASN A 798 -19.71 -28.37 -26.39
CA ASN A 798 -19.79 -26.91 -26.41
C ASN A 798 -18.91 -26.24 -27.48
N ALA A 799 -18.13 -27.02 -28.24
CA ALA A 799 -17.24 -26.53 -29.30
C ALA A 799 -17.96 -26.09 -30.60
N GLY A 800 -19.30 -26.15 -30.63
CA GLY A 800 -20.12 -25.71 -31.77
C GLY A 800 -20.31 -24.20 -31.89
N GLN A 801 -19.96 -23.38 -30.88
CA GLN A 801 -20.22 -21.94 -30.91
C GLN A 801 -18.94 -21.11 -30.76
N LYS A 802 -18.48 -20.53 -31.88
CA LYS A 802 -17.21 -19.82 -32.02
C LYS A 802 -17.13 -18.41 -31.37
N GLN A 803 -18.15 -17.95 -30.65
CA GLN A 803 -18.30 -16.50 -30.38
C GLN A 803 -17.87 -15.95 -29.01
N ASN A 804 -17.32 -16.71 -28.05
CA ASN A 804 -16.87 -16.07 -26.81
C ASN A 804 -15.67 -16.73 -26.09
N ARG A 805 -14.49 -16.63 -26.71
CA ARG A 805 -13.28 -17.40 -26.39
C ARG A 805 -12.75 -17.18 -24.95
N THR A 806 -12.71 -15.94 -24.47
CA THR A 806 -12.19 -15.59 -23.14
C THR A 806 -13.06 -16.15 -22.02
N VAL A 807 -14.39 -16.09 -22.18
CA VAL A 807 -15.35 -16.63 -21.22
C VAL A 807 -15.23 -18.16 -21.12
N TYR A 808 -14.94 -18.85 -22.22
CA TYR A 808 -14.75 -20.30 -22.20
C TYR A 808 -13.45 -20.71 -21.49
N GLN A 809 -12.38 -19.96 -21.71
CA GLN A 809 -11.12 -20.18 -21.00
C GLN A 809 -11.32 -20.03 -19.48
N GLU A 810 -12.02 -18.98 -19.04
CA GLU A 810 -12.35 -18.75 -17.63
C GLU A 810 -13.25 -19.86 -17.05
N HIS A 811 -14.20 -20.38 -17.82
CA HIS A 811 -15.06 -21.49 -17.38
C HIS A 811 -14.30 -22.80 -17.22
N VAL A 812 -13.36 -23.12 -18.12
CA VAL A 812 -12.52 -24.32 -18.00
C VAL A 812 -11.65 -24.22 -16.75
N VAL A 813 -11.00 -23.07 -16.52
CA VAL A 813 -10.19 -22.84 -15.32
C VAL A 813 -11.05 -22.89 -14.06
N SER A 814 -12.22 -22.24 -14.05
CA SER A 814 -13.15 -22.26 -12.91
C SER A 814 -13.62 -23.67 -12.58
N PHE A 815 -13.90 -24.49 -13.59
CA PHE A 815 -14.30 -25.88 -13.41
C PHE A 815 -13.18 -26.74 -12.81
N LEU A 816 -11.96 -26.62 -13.35
CA LEU A 816 -10.80 -27.36 -12.84
C LEU A 816 -10.47 -26.95 -11.40
N THR A 817 -10.52 -25.65 -11.10
CA THR A 817 -10.35 -25.09 -9.74
C THR A 817 -11.42 -25.59 -8.79
N TYR A 818 -12.70 -25.59 -9.21
CA TYR A 818 -13.80 -26.10 -8.39
C TYR A 818 -13.59 -27.57 -8.03
N HIS A 819 -13.27 -28.43 -8.99
CA HIS A 819 -13.08 -29.85 -8.71
C HIS A 819 -11.81 -30.15 -7.91
N ARG A 820 -10.73 -29.38 -8.08
CA ARG A 820 -9.54 -29.44 -7.22
C ARG A 820 -9.87 -29.04 -5.78
N SER A 821 -10.63 -27.95 -5.58
CA SER A 821 -11.04 -27.48 -4.25
C SER A 821 -11.90 -28.51 -3.49
N LYS A 822 -12.58 -29.40 -4.21
CA LYS A 822 -13.38 -30.50 -3.64
C LYS A 822 -12.60 -31.80 -3.46
N GLY A 823 -11.27 -31.80 -3.69
CA GLY A 823 -10.42 -32.99 -3.61
C GLY A 823 -10.67 -34.02 -4.72
N ASN A 824 -11.45 -33.66 -5.74
CA ASN A 824 -11.90 -34.58 -6.78
C ASN A 824 -10.92 -34.73 -7.95
N LEU A 825 -9.90 -33.87 -7.98
CA LEU A 825 -8.88 -33.78 -9.02
C LEU A 825 -7.50 -33.73 -8.36
N THR A 826 -6.66 -34.71 -8.66
CA THR A 826 -5.25 -34.70 -8.22
C THR A 826 -4.46 -33.66 -9.01
N LEU A 827 -3.36 -33.17 -8.45
CA LEU A 827 -2.50 -32.17 -9.10
C LEU A 827 -2.03 -32.63 -10.48
N GLU A 828 -1.68 -33.91 -10.60
CA GLU A 828 -1.16 -34.51 -11.84
C GLU A 828 -2.26 -34.67 -12.90
N ALA A 829 -3.48 -35.04 -12.49
CA ALA A 829 -4.63 -35.07 -13.39
C ALA A 829 -5.05 -33.66 -13.84
N GLY A 830 -4.92 -32.65 -12.97
CA GLY A 830 -5.15 -31.25 -13.32
C GLY A 830 -4.12 -30.71 -14.33
N ARG A 831 -2.84 -31.06 -14.15
CA ARG A 831 -1.75 -30.73 -15.10
C ARG A 831 -1.99 -31.35 -16.46
N GLU A 832 -2.36 -32.62 -16.50
CA GLU A 832 -2.61 -33.32 -17.75
C GLU A 832 -3.85 -32.77 -18.48
N ALA A 833 -4.92 -32.46 -17.76
CA ALA A 833 -6.11 -31.84 -18.34
C ALA A 833 -5.80 -30.44 -18.91
N ALA A 834 -5.02 -29.63 -18.21
CA ALA A 834 -4.57 -28.32 -18.69
C ALA A 834 -3.67 -28.45 -19.94
N ARG A 835 -2.73 -29.41 -19.94
CA ARG A 835 -1.86 -29.71 -21.09
C ARG A 835 -2.68 -30.10 -22.32
N MET A 836 -3.63 -31.03 -22.16
CA MET A 836 -4.50 -31.48 -23.26
C MET A 836 -5.40 -30.35 -23.79
N ALA A 837 -5.88 -29.45 -22.92
CA ALA A 837 -6.64 -28.28 -23.35
C ALA A 837 -5.78 -27.33 -24.21
N LEU A 838 -4.55 -27.05 -23.80
CA LEU A 838 -3.62 -26.20 -24.55
C LEU A 838 -3.14 -26.83 -25.86
N GLU A 839 -2.97 -28.16 -25.92
CA GLU A 839 -2.62 -28.87 -27.15
C GLU A 839 -3.76 -28.88 -28.17
N ARG A 840 -5.00 -28.93 -27.69
CA ARG A 840 -6.19 -28.95 -28.54
C ARG A 840 -6.64 -27.56 -28.97
N TRP A 841 -6.45 -26.55 -28.14
CA TRP A 841 -6.71 -25.12 -28.40
C TRP A 841 -5.44 -24.30 -28.16
N PRO A 842 -4.47 -24.34 -29.10
CA PRO A 842 -3.21 -23.62 -28.96
C PRO A 842 -3.37 -22.09 -28.84
N GLU A 843 -4.56 -21.56 -29.16
CA GLU A 843 -4.95 -20.16 -29.00
C GLU A 843 -5.36 -19.75 -27.57
N PHE A 844 -5.49 -20.68 -26.62
CA PHE A 844 -5.74 -20.33 -25.21
C PHE A 844 -4.50 -19.68 -24.58
N ASP A 845 -4.74 -18.65 -23.76
CA ASP A 845 -3.64 -17.95 -23.10
C ASP A 845 -2.92 -18.89 -22.12
N ARG A 846 -1.65 -19.16 -22.42
CA ARG A 846 -0.80 -20.05 -21.63
C ARG A 846 -0.51 -19.48 -20.24
N GLU A 847 -0.52 -18.17 -20.05
CA GLU A 847 -0.26 -17.55 -18.73
C GLU A 847 -1.41 -17.81 -17.75
N VAL A 848 -2.65 -17.79 -18.22
CA VAL A 848 -3.82 -18.08 -17.38
C VAL A 848 -3.82 -19.54 -16.90
N PHE A 849 -3.40 -20.49 -17.74
CA PHE A 849 -3.23 -21.88 -17.32
C PHE A 849 -1.96 -22.10 -16.50
N ALA A 850 -0.88 -21.37 -16.76
CA ALA A 850 0.33 -21.41 -15.94
C ALA A 850 0.03 -20.93 -14.50
N SER A 851 -0.70 -19.83 -14.35
CA SER A 851 -1.16 -19.30 -13.06
C SER A 851 -2.11 -20.25 -12.31
N PHE A 852 -2.83 -21.14 -13.00
CA PHE A 852 -3.63 -22.19 -12.38
C PHE A 852 -2.79 -23.41 -11.93
N LEU A 853 -1.68 -23.68 -12.64
CA LEU A 853 -0.81 -24.83 -12.38
C LEU A 853 0.23 -24.59 -11.28
N GLU A 854 0.65 -23.34 -11.10
CA GLU A 854 1.26 -22.84 -9.86
C GLU A 854 0.29 -22.96 -8.69
#